data_AF-A7MGD8-F1
#
_entry.id   AF-A7MGD8-F1
#
_cell.length_a   1.000
_cell.length_b   1.000
_cell.length_c   1.000
_cell.angle_alpha   90.00
_cell.angle_beta   90.00
_cell.angle_gamma   90.00
#
_symmetry.space_group_name_H-M   'P 1'
#
loop_
_entity.id
_entity.type
_entity.pdbx_description
1 polymer ?
#
loop_
_entity_poly.entity_id
_entity_poly.type
_entity_poly.pdbx_seq_one_letter_code
_entity_poly.pdbx_strand_id
1 'polypeptide(L)'
;MKKLTIGLIGNPNSGKTTLFNQLTGARQRVGNWAGVTVERKEGSFATTDHQVTLVDLPGTYSLTTISSQTSLDEQIACHYILSGEADMLINVVDASNLERNLYLTLQLLELGIPCVVALNMLDIAEKQNIRIDIDALAKRLGCPVVPLVSTRARGIDSLKLTLDRHTRNETIERVHYPAPLVDAAETLAAVMPHELTLQQRRWLALQMLEGDIYSRGIAGDAAARLPQIQAQLESELDDPALHIVDARYQSISTICDAVSNSLTAEPHRLTAALDNIILNRFLGLPIFLGVMYLMFLLAINIGGALQPIFDAGSVAVFIHGLQWVGYTLHFPAWLTLFLAQGIGGGINTVLPLVPQIGMMYLFLSFLEDSGYMARAAFVMDRLMQALGLPGKSFVPLIVGFGCNVPSVMGARTLDAPRERLMTIMMAPFMSCGARLAIFAVFAAAFFGQQGALVVFSLYLLGIVMAILTGLMLKYTIMRGEATPFVMELPVYHVPHLKSLLLQTWQRLKGFVLRAGKVIVIVSVFIGALNSFSFSGKTVDNINDSALASVSRVLTPLLTPIGVHEDNWQATVGLFTGAMAKEVVVGTLNTLYTAENIHEAPFDAASFSLKDELTAALAETWQSLKDTFSLSVLANPIEASKGDGEMATGAMGVMSAKFGSEAAAYSYLIFVLLYIPCISVMGAIARESSRGWMGFSILWGLNIAYSLATLFYQGATFQTHPLFSLTAMLAVVLFNIALLTALRRARSRVDVSLLAPRREARCCETTAGECH
;
A
#
# COMPACT_ATOMS: atom_id res chain seq x y z
N MET A 1 33.53 -29.52 -7.01
CA MET A 1 32.18 -29.49 -6.41
C MET A 1 31.17 -29.57 -7.54
N LYS A 2 30.24 -30.51 -7.47
CA LYS A 2 29.17 -30.63 -8.49
C LYS A 2 28.19 -29.46 -8.29
N LYS A 3 27.69 -28.89 -9.38
CA LYS A 3 26.66 -27.84 -9.30
C LYS A 3 25.33 -28.50 -8.96
N LEU A 4 24.59 -27.89 -8.03
CA LEU A 4 23.26 -28.34 -7.61
C LEU A 4 22.34 -27.11 -7.55
N THR A 5 21.17 -27.18 -8.17
CA THR A 5 20.16 -26.12 -8.13
C THR A 5 19.05 -26.53 -7.20
N ILE A 6 18.78 -25.72 -6.17
CA ILE A 6 17.77 -26.01 -5.16
C ILE A 6 16.73 -24.90 -5.15
N GLY A 7 15.45 -25.29 -5.22
CA GLY A 7 14.32 -24.38 -4.99
C GLY A 7 14.00 -24.28 -3.49
N LEU A 8 13.93 -23.06 -2.96
CA LEU A 8 13.47 -22.80 -1.60
C LEU A 8 11.99 -22.43 -1.63
N ILE A 9 11.14 -23.29 -1.08
CA ILE A 9 9.69 -23.15 -1.10
C ILE A 9 9.12 -23.19 0.32
N GLY A 10 7.92 -22.66 0.53
CA GLY A 10 7.24 -22.69 1.82
C GLY A 10 6.15 -21.64 1.91
N ASN A 11 5.33 -21.72 2.96
CA ASN A 11 4.26 -20.76 3.20
C ASN A 11 4.81 -19.35 3.44
N PRO A 12 4.02 -18.29 3.14
CA PRO A 12 4.32 -16.94 3.61
C PRO A 12 4.55 -16.94 5.13
N ASN A 13 5.55 -16.17 5.58
CA ASN A 13 5.94 -16.04 6.99
C ASN A 13 6.49 -17.31 7.67
N SER A 14 6.80 -18.41 6.96
CA SER A 14 7.43 -19.59 7.57
C SER A 14 8.92 -19.41 7.97
N GLY A 15 9.47 -18.20 7.76
CA GLY A 15 10.88 -17.87 7.99
C GLY A 15 11.80 -18.21 6.81
N LYS A 16 11.23 -18.48 5.64
CA LYS A 16 11.93 -18.74 4.37
C LYS A 16 13.03 -17.71 4.06
N THR A 17 12.71 -16.41 4.08
CA THR A 17 13.68 -15.34 3.80
C THR A 17 14.82 -15.30 4.83
N THR A 18 14.52 -15.62 6.10
CA THR A 18 15.55 -15.71 7.15
C THR A 18 16.50 -16.85 6.87
N LEU A 19 15.98 -18.04 6.51
CA LEU A 19 16.81 -19.19 6.14
C LEU A 19 17.64 -18.92 4.88
N PHE A 20 17.05 -18.29 3.86
CA PHE A 20 17.74 -17.89 2.63
C PHE A 20 18.96 -17.00 2.93
N ASN A 21 18.77 -15.97 3.74
CA ASN A 21 19.84 -15.05 4.14
C ASN A 21 20.93 -15.75 4.95
N GLN A 22 20.57 -16.69 5.82
CA GLN A 22 21.55 -17.43 6.63
C GLN A 22 22.37 -18.41 5.79
N LEU A 23 21.78 -19.03 4.76
CA LEU A 23 22.50 -19.94 3.85
C LEU A 23 23.43 -19.18 2.91
N THR A 24 22.96 -18.07 2.33
CA THR A 24 23.64 -17.37 1.23
C THR A 24 24.52 -16.19 1.70
N GLY A 25 24.22 -15.61 2.87
CA GLY A 25 24.91 -14.45 3.40
C GLY A 25 24.90 -13.27 2.41
N ALA A 26 26.08 -12.73 2.10
CA ALA A 26 26.24 -11.65 1.12
C ALA A 26 26.24 -12.12 -0.34
N ARG A 27 26.25 -13.44 -0.62
CA ARG A 27 26.39 -14.01 -1.96
C ARG A 27 25.05 -14.21 -2.65
N GLN A 28 24.26 -13.14 -2.71
CA GLN A 28 22.90 -13.13 -3.27
C GLN A 28 22.73 -12.02 -4.30
N ARG A 29 21.85 -12.24 -5.26
CA ARG A 29 21.43 -11.28 -6.29
C ARG A 29 19.90 -11.19 -6.29
N VAL A 30 19.39 -9.99 -6.52
CA VAL A 30 17.96 -9.71 -6.63
C VAL A 30 17.70 -9.20 -8.03
N GLY A 31 16.85 -9.92 -8.77
CA GLY A 31 16.32 -9.52 -10.07
C GLY A 31 14.80 -9.58 -10.05
N ASN A 32 14.19 -9.69 -11.24
CA ASN A 32 12.75 -9.90 -11.39
C ASN A 32 12.50 -11.22 -12.13
N TRP A 33 11.39 -11.88 -11.82
CA TRP A 33 10.89 -12.99 -12.63
C TRP A 33 10.53 -12.51 -14.04
N ALA A 34 10.66 -13.38 -15.04
CA ALA A 34 10.50 -13.01 -16.44
C ALA A 34 9.09 -12.45 -16.72
N GLY A 35 9.02 -11.21 -17.22
CA GLY A 35 7.76 -10.57 -17.62
C GLY A 35 6.92 -9.99 -16.47
N VAL A 36 7.37 -10.06 -15.22
CA VAL A 36 6.60 -9.59 -14.05
C VAL A 36 7.45 -8.73 -13.11
N THR A 37 6.80 -7.97 -12.22
CA THR A 37 7.47 -7.12 -11.23
C THR A 37 7.80 -7.85 -9.92
N VAL A 38 7.58 -9.16 -9.86
CA VAL A 38 7.88 -9.97 -8.67
C VAL A 38 9.39 -10.18 -8.57
N GLU A 39 9.94 -9.92 -7.39
CA GLU A 39 11.39 -10.08 -7.13
C GLU A 39 11.80 -11.56 -7.22
N ARG A 40 12.87 -11.85 -7.94
CA ARG A 40 13.54 -13.16 -7.98
C ARG A 40 14.86 -13.06 -7.23
N LYS A 41 14.99 -13.78 -6.11
CA LYS A 41 16.23 -13.83 -5.32
C LYS A 41 16.96 -15.12 -5.57
N GLU A 42 18.23 -15.01 -5.88
CA GLU A 42 19.12 -16.15 -6.07
C GLU A 42 20.39 -15.95 -5.27
N GLY A 43 20.87 -17.00 -4.62
CA GLY A 43 22.11 -16.96 -3.88
C GLY A 43 22.90 -18.24 -4.04
N SER A 44 24.15 -18.20 -3.62
CA SER A 44 25.04 -19.35 -3.74
C SER A 44 25.73 -19.66 -2.41
N PHE A 45 25.80 -20.95 -2.08
CA PHE A 45 26.54 -21.45 -0.92
C PHE A 45 27.22 -22.78 -1.24
N ALA A 46 28.19 -23.15 -0.42
CA ALA A 46 28.93 -24.39 -0.56
C ALA A 46 28.55 -25.36 0.57
N THR A 47 28.36 -26.64 0.20
CA THR A 47 28.32 -27.77 1.14
C THR A 47 29.66 -28.50 1.10
N THR A 48 29.75 -29.74 1.59
CA THR A 48 31.00 -30.50 1.52
C THR A 48 31.26 -30.94 0.08
N ASP A 49 30.20 -31.38 -0.61
CA ASP A 49 30.30 -32.03 -1.92
C ASP A 49 29.83 -31.13 -3.09
N HIS A 50 28.93 -30.17 -2.82
CA HIS A 50 28.21 -29.40 -3.83
C HIS A 50 28.43 -27.89 -3.73
N GLN A 51 28.42 -27.24 -4.90
CA GLN A 51 28.22 -25.79 -5.01
C GLN A 51 26.76 -25.55 -5.33
N VAL A 52 26.00 -25.09 -4.34
CA VAL A 52 24.55 -24.96 -4.40
C VAL A 52 24.17 -23.57 -4.92
N THR A 53 23.26 -23.54 -5.89
CA THR A 53 22.52 -22.35 -6.30
C THR A 53 21.13 -22.45 -5.69
N LEU A 54 20.80 -21.53 -4.79
CA LEU A 54 19.53 -21.50 -4.08
C LEU A 54 18.64 -20.43 -4.72
N VAL A 55 17.48 -20.84 -5.22
CA VAL A 55 16.47 -19.95 -5.81
C VAL A 55 15.33 -19.79 -4.81
N ASP A 56 15.07 -18.56 -4.38
CA ASP A 56 13.98 -18.26 -3.46
C ASP A 56 12.67 -18.13 -4.24
N LEU A 57 11.74 -19.07 -4.01
CA LEU A 57 10.42 -19.03 -4.64
C LEU A 57 9.48 -18.13 -3.83
N PRO A 58 8.50 -17.48 -4.47
CA PRO A 58 7.47 -16.75 -3.74
C PRO A 58 6.76 -17.67 -2.74
N GLY A 59 6.35 -17.11 -1.59
CA GLY A 59 5.64 -17.89 -0.57
C GLY A 59 4.25 -18.25 -1.08
N THR A 60 3.88 -19.53 -1.00
CA THR A 60 2.58 -20.03 -1.45
C THR A 60 1.99 -20.98 -0.41
N TYR A 61 0.66 -21.05 -0.33
CA TYR A 61 -0.06 -22.03 0.47
C TYR A 61 -0.44 -23.30 -0.32
N SER A 62 -0.56 -23.21 -1.64
CA SER A 62 -0.96 -24.30 -2.53
C SER A 62 -0.34 -24.12 -3.92
N LEU A 63 -0.10 -25.23 -4.61
CA LEU A 63 0.29 -25.24 -6.02
C LEU A 63 -0.91 -25.22 -6.97
N THR A 64 -2.14 -25.27 -6.45
CA THR A 64 -3.38 -25.24 -7.25
C THR A 64 -3.90 -23.83 -7.45
N THR A 65 -4.22 -23.50 -8.70
CA THR A 65 -4.76 -22.19 -9.11
C THR A 65 -6.14 -22.38 -9.75
N ILE A 66 -7.18 -22.23 -8.93
CA ILE A 66 -8.56 -22.47 -9.37
C ILE A 66 -9.09 -21.26 -10.18
N SER A 67 -8.44 -20.09 -10.12
CA SER A 67 -8.85 -18.88 -10.84
C SER A 67 -7.68 -18.16 -11.52
N SER A 68 -7.95 -17.51 -12.66
CA SER A 68 -6.97 -16.65 -13.35
C SER A 68 -6.64 -15.36 -12.55
N GLN A 69 -7.34 -15.11 -11.44
CA GLN A 69 -7.13 -13.98 -10.54
C GLN A 69 -6.29 -14.33 -9.31
N THR A 70 -5.81 -15.57 -9.19
CA THR A 70 -4.94 -16.05 -8.11
C THR A 70 -3.62 -15.25 -8.06
N SER A 71 -3.00 -15.18 -6.87
CA SER A 71 -1.78 -14.40 -6.63
C SER A 71 -0.68 -14.75 -7.66
N LEU A 72 -0.01 -13.73 -8.22
CA LEU A 72 1.10 -13.93 -9.18
C LEU A 72 2.21 -14.82 -8.58
N ASP A 73 2.39 -14.73 -7.27
CA ASP A 73 3.36 -15.47 -6.48
C ASP A 73 3.11 -16.99 -6.56
N GLU A 74 1.86 -17.43 -6.43
CA GLU A 74 1.48 -18.84 -6.58
C GLU A 74 1.75 -19.36 -7.99
N GLN A 75 1.45 -18.55 -9.00
CA GLN A 75 1.66 -18.91 -10.41
C GLN A 75 3.14 -19.11 -10.72
N ILE A 76 3.98 -18.20 -10.23
CA ILE A 76 5.45 -18.26 -10.40
C ILE A 76 6.01 -19.50 -9.69
N ALA A 77 5.58 -19.75 -8.45
CA ALA A 77 6.02 -20.92 -7.70
C ALA A 77 5.63 -22.21 -8.43
N CYS A 78 4.37 -22.36 -8.85
CA CYS A 78 3.89 -23.54 -9.58
C CYS A 78 4.65 -23.74 -10.90
N HIS A 79 4.82 -22.66 -11.70
CA HIS A 79 5.54 -22.73 -12.97
C HIS A 79 7.00 -23.17 -12.80
N TYR A 80 7.71 -22.62 -11.81
CA TYR A 80 9.09 -22.99 -11.54
C TYR A 80 9.21 -24.45 -11.08
N ILE A 81 8.31 -24.91 -10.19
CA ILE A 81 8.29 -26.29 -9.70
C ILE A 81 8.05 -27.28 -10.86
N LEU A 82 7.12 -26.96 -11.76
CA LEU A 82 6.79 -27.82 -12.91
C LEU A 82 7.83 -27.75 -14.04
N SER A 83 8.64 -26.69 -14.11
CA SER A 83 9.71 -26.54 -15.11
C SER A 83 10.82 -27.58 -15.00
N GLY A 84 11.02 -28.15 -13.82
CA GLY A 84 12.12 -29.09 -13.56
C GLY A 84 13.51 -28.44 -13.50
N GLU A 85 13.61 -27.10 -13.41
CA GLU A 85 14.90 -26.38 -13.30
C GLU A 85 15.66 -26.71 -12.00
N ALA A 86 14.96 -27.10 -10.93
CA ALA A 86 15.55 -27.46 -9.64
C ALA A 86 15.77 -28.98 -9.51
N ASP A 87 16.96 -29.37 -9.06
CA ASP A 87 17.30 -30.76 -8.78
C ASP A 87 16.61 -31.28 -7.50
N MET A 88 16.36 -30.39 -6.55
CA MET A 88 15.77 -30.68 -5.24
C MET A 88 15.08 -29.44 -4.66
N LEU A 89 14.17 -29.65 -3.72
CA LEU A 89 13.51 -28.59 -2.97
C LEU A 89 13.87 -28.62 -1.49
N ILE A 90 14.03 -27.43 -0.90
CA ILE A 90 13.96 -27.23 0.54
C ILE A 90 12.60 -26.63 0.84
N ASN A 91 11.76 -27.38 1.53
CA ASN A 91 10.44 -26.93 1.95
C ASN A 91 10.48 -26.43 3.39
N VAL A 92 10.30 -25.13 3.59
CA VAL A 92 10.35 -24.47 4.89
C VAL A 92 8.97 -24.52 5.55
N VAL A 93 8.88 -25.30 6.62
CA VAL A 93 7.65 -25.59 7.37
C VAL A 93 7.74 -24.92 8.73
N ASP A 94 6.74 -24.12 9.09
CA ASP A 94 6.61 -23.56 10.43
C ASP A 94 6.09 -24.61 11.43
N ALA A 95 6.90 -24.94 12.44
CA ALA A 95 6.56 -25.88 13.50
C ALA A 95 5.35 -25.45 14.35
N SER A 96 5.10 -24.14 14.49
CA SER A 96 3.94 -23.66 15.25
C SER A 96 2.61 -23.85 14.52
N ASN A 97 2.64 -23.99 13.19
CA ASN A 97 1.47 -24.15 12.33
C ASN A 97 1.63 -25.36 11.38
N LEU A 98 1.98 -26.52 11.94
CA LEU A 98 2.36 -27.71 11.17
C LEU A 98 1.30 -28.13 10.15
N GLU A 99 0.04 -28.30 10.58
CA GLU A 99 -1.06 -28.80 9.76
C GLU A 99 -1.24 -27.99 8.46
N ARG A 100 -1.26 -26.66 8.57
CA ARG A 100 -1.42 -25.78 7.42
C ARG A 100 -0.22 -25.78 6.47
N ASN A 101 1.00 -25.94 7.00
CA ASN A 101 2.21 -26.01 6.18
C ASN A 101 2.34 -27.38 5.48
N LEU A 102 1.79 -28.44 6.07
CA LEU A 102 1.82 -29.77 5.49
C LEU A 102 0.96 -29.90 4.23
N TYR A 103 0.00 -28.99 3.98
CA TYR A 103 -0.78 -28.99 2.74
C TYR A 103 0.10 -28.82 1.49
N LEU A 104 0.93 -27.77 1.47
CA LEU A 104 1.92 -27.56 0.41
C LEU A 104 2.94 -28.71 0.36
N THR A 105 3.39 -29.16 1.54
CA THR A 105 4.35 -30.27 1.66
C THR A 105 3.84 -31.53 0.97
N LEU A 106 2.58 -31.87 1.18
CA LEU A 106 1.92 -33.04 0.61
C LEU A 106 1.87 -32.95 -0.92
N GLN A 107 1.50 -31.79 -1.48
CA GLN A 107 1.49 -31.59 -2.94
C GLN A 107 2.88 -31.75 -3.58
N LEU A 108 3.94 -31.24 -2.92
CA LEU A 108 5.33 -31.40 -3.38
C LEU A 108 5.77 -32.87 -3.38
N LEU A 109 5.33 -33.63 -2.38
CA LEU A 109 5.64 -35.05 -2.27
C LEU A 109 4.83 -35.89 -3.26
N GLU A 110 3.58 -35.54 -3.53
CA GLU A 110 2.74 -36.16 -4.57
C GLU A 110 3.30 -35.92 -5.98
N LEU A 111 3.88 -34.74 -6.25
CA LEU A 111 4.62 -34.45 -7.49
C LEU A 111 5.86 -35.35 -7.68
N GLY A 112 6.42 -35.88 -6.59
CA GLY A 112 7.57 -36.79 -6.62
C GLY A 112 8.93 -36.10 -6.71
N ILE A 113 9.00 -34.79 -6.49
CA ILE A 113 10.25 -34.02 -6.52
C ILE A 113 11.05 -34.29 -5.23
N PRO A 114 12.37 -34.58 -5.30
CA PRO A 114 13.21 -34.72 -4.12
C PRO A 114 13.06 -33.50 -3.19
N CYS A 115 12.67 -33.74 -1.95
CA CYS A 115 12.32 -32.69 -1.00
C CYS A 115 12.99 -32.94 0.35
N VAL A 116 13.49 -31.87 0.97
CA VAL A 116 13.96 -31.86 2.36
C VAL A 116 13.10 -30.85 3.13
N VAL A 117 12.46 -31.31 4.21
CA VAL A 117 11.65 -30.44 5.05
C VAL A 117 12.54 -29.75 6.08
N ALA A 118 12.58 -28.42 6.01
CA ALA A 118 13.23 -27.55 6.96
C ALA A 118 12.20 -27.09 8.00
N LEU A 119 12.10 -27.83 9.11
CA LEU A 119 11.13 -27.58 10.18
C LEU A 119 11.62 -26.42 11.08
N ASN A 120 11.14 -25.22 10.81
CA ASN A 120 11.61 -23.97 11.40
C ASN A 120 10.71 -23.50 12.57
N MET A 121 11.13 -22.45 13.27
CA MET A 121 10.38 -21.81 14.37
C MET A 121 10.09 -22.73 15.57
N LEU A 122 10.97 -23.69 15.83
CA LEU A 122 10.85 -24.57 17.00
C LEU A 122 10.84 -23.82 18.34
N ASP A 123 11.48 -22.65 18.42
CA ASP A 123 11.44 -21.79 19.60
C ASP A 123 10.06 -21.17 19.86
N ILE A 124 9.25 -21.00 18.82
CA ILE A 124 7.85 -20.56 18.93
C ILE A 124 6.98 -21.75 19.32
N ALA A 125 7.16 -22.91 18.67
CA ALA A 125 6.45 -24.14 19.00
C ALA A 125 6.66 -24.53 20.48
N GLU A 126 7.90 -24.48 20.98
CA GLU A 126 8.23 -24.74 22.39
C GLU A 126 7.51 -23.76 23.34
N LYS A 127 7.44 -22.47 23.01
CA LYS A 127 6.71 -21.46 23.81
C LYS A 127 5.20 -21.70 23.84
N GLN A 128 4.67 -22.32 22.79
CA GLN A 128 3.26 -22.72 22.70
C GLN A 128 3.02 -24.12 23.31
N ASN A 129 4.04 -24.76 23.90
CA ASN A 129 3.98 -26.13 24.40
C ASN A 129 3.67 -27.18 23.31
N ILE A 130 3.96 -26.87 22.06
CA ILE A 130 3.88 -27.81 20.93
C ILE A 130 5.16 -28.65 20.90
N ARG A 131 5.00 -29.97 20.93
CA ARG A 131 6.05 -30.96 20.80
C ARG A 131 5.80 -31.76 19.53
N ILE A 132 6.82 -31.82 18.68
CA ILE A 132 6.77 -32.54 17.41
C ILE A 132 7.78 -33.68 17.43
N ASP A 133 7.31 -34.89 17.14
CA ASP A 133 8.16 -36.04 16.88
C ASP A 133 8.70 -35.97 15.45
N ILE A 134 9.96 -35.54 15.32
CA ILE A 134 10.64 -35.29 14.06
C ILE A 134 10.85 -36.60 13.27
N ASP A 135 11.19 -37.69 13.96
CA ASP A 135 11.48 -38.97 13.32
C ASP A 135 10.19 -39.63 12.82
N ALA A 136 9.10 -39.53 13.60
CA ALA A 136 7.78 -40.00 13.17
C ALA A 136 7.26 -39.20 11.97
N LEU A 137 7.47 -37.87 11.97
CA LEU A 137 7.11 -37.02 10.84
C LEU A 137 7.90 -37.37 9.59
N ALA A 138 9.22 -37.56 9.70
CA ALA A 138 10.07 -37.95 8.56
C ALA A 138 9.64 -39.28 7.94
N LYS A 139 9.33 -40.29 8.78
CA LYS A 139 8.84 -41.59 8.32
C LYS A 139 7.50 -41.50 7.59
N ARG A 140 6.55 -40.70 8.10
CA ARG A 140 5.22 -40.57 7.48
C ARG A 140 5.24 -39.76 6.19
N LEU A 141 6.11 -38.74 6.10
CA LEU A 141 6.29 -37.97 4.87
C LEU A 141 7.12 -38.72 3.82
N GLY A 142 8.00 -39.63 4.25
CA GLY A 142 8.94 -40.33 3.36
C GLY A 142 10.04 -39.40 2.84
N CYS A 143 10.39 -38.37 3.61
CA CYS A 143 11.47 -37.43 3.28
C CYS A 143 12.17 -36.93 4.56
N PRO A 144 13.44 -36.48 4.47
CA PRO A 144 14.16 -35.99 5.63
C PRO A 144 13.52 -34.72 6.21
N VAL A 145 13.38 -34.69 7.54
CA VAL A 145 12.91 -33.52 8.29
C VAL A 145 14.06 -33.01 9.17
N VAL A 146 14.48 -31.76 8.97
CA VAL A 146 15.58 -31.14 9.69
C VAL A 146 15.05 -30.06 10.63
N PRO A 147 15.28 -30.16 11.95
CA PRO A 147 14.87 -29.15 12.91
C PRO A 147 15.74 -27.89 12.85
N LEU A 148 15.13 -26.71 12.80
CA LEU A 148 15.80 -25.43 12.62
C LEU A 148 15.27 -24.32 13.54
N VAL A 149 16.17 -23.41 13.91
CA VAL A 149 15.82 -22.08 14.41
C VAL A 149 16.61 -21.05 13.60
N SER A 150 16.01 -20.59 12.50
CA SER A 150 16.70 -19.75 11.49
C SER A 150 17.24 -18.43 12.05
N THR A 151 16.55 -17.83 13.03
CA THR A 151 17.01 -16.58 13.69
C THR A 151 18.30 -16.75 14.48
N ARG A 152 18.59 -17.98 14.95
CA ARG A 152 19.77 -18.34 15.74
C ARG A 152 20.79 -19.16 14.95
N ALA A 153 20.58 -19.32 13.64
CA ALA A 153 21.39 -20.17 12.76
C ALA A 153 21.56 -21.63 13.24
N ARG A 154 20.65 -22.14 14.09
CA ARG A 154 20.73 -23.48 14.65
C ARG A 154 20.17 -24.51 13.65
N GLY A 155 20.96 -25.54 13.36
CA GLY A 155 20.58 -26.67 12.49
C GLY A 155 20.91 -26.48 11.00
N ILE A 156 21.56 -25.38 10.62
CA ILE A 156 21.99 -25.14 9.23
C ILE A 156 23.01 -26.17 8.77
N ASP A 157 23.96 -26.56 9.63
CA ASP A 157 24.97 -27.56 9.26
C ASP A 157 24.36 -28.95 9.05
N SER A 158 23.37 -29.33 9.86
CA SER A 158 22.59 -30.56 9.62
C SER A 158 21.80 -30.48 8.33
N LEU A 159 21.23 -29.32 7.98
CA LEU A 159 20.54 -29.15 6.71
C LEU A 159 21.50 -29.36 5.53
N LYS A 160 22.69 -28.73 5.56
CA LYS A 160 23.72 -28.91 4.52
C LYS A 160 24.15 -30.36 4.35
N LEU A 161 24.34 -31.07 5.47
CA LEU A 161 24.72 -32.48 5.45
C LEU A 161 23.59 -33.38 4.91
N THR A 162 22.33 -33.07 5.21
CA THR A 162 21.17 -33.76 4.63
C THR A 162 21.04 -33.52 3.14
N LEU A 163 21.30 -32.29 2.66
CA LEU A 163 21.30 -31.96 1.23
C LEU A 163 22.36 -32.75 0.45
N ASP A 164 23.54 -32.98 1.02
CA ASP A 164 24.59 -33.79 0.38
C ASP A 164 24.23 -35.29 0.32
N ARG A 165 23.43 -35.78 1.27
CA ARG A 165 23.06 -37.21 1.38
C ARG A 165 21.76 -37.58 0.67
N HIS A 166 20.81 -36.66 0.60
CA HIS A 166 19.49 -36.92 0.06
C HIS A 166 19.52 -36.96 -1.47
N THR A 167 18.77 -37.88 -2.06
CA THR A 167 18.72 -38.03 -3.52
C THR A 167 17.29 -38.24 -4.02
N ARG A 168 16.50 -39.05 -3.30
CA ARG A 168 15.11 -39.34 -3.69
C ARG A 168 14.25 -39.57 -2.44
N ASN A 169 12.97 -39.18 -2.52
CA ASN A 169 11.98 -39.46 -1.48
C ASN A 169 11.55 -40.93 -1.52
N GLU A 170 11.06 -41.43 -0.39
CA GLU A 170 10.42 -42.75 -0.32
C GLU A 170 9.05 -42.71 -1.02
N THR A 171 8.75 -43.79 -1.75
CA THR A 171 7.47 -43.96 -2.44
C THR A 171 6.45 -44.51 -1.45
N ILE A 172 5.73 -43.61 -0.78
CA ILE A 172 4.68 -43.91 0.19
C ILE A 172 3.34 -43.38 -0.37
N GLU A 173 2.28 -44.16 -0.23
CA GLU A 173 0.92 -43.68 -0.47
C GLU A 173 0.49 -42.80 0.70
N ARG A 174 0.34 -41.49 0.44
CA ARG A 174 0.13 -40.48 1.49
C ARG A 174 -1.33 -40.10 1.64
N VAL A 175 -2.05 -40.05 0.52
CA VAL A 175 -3.45 -39.62 0.45
C VAL A 175 -4.27 -40.75 -0.14
N HIS A 176 -5.36 -41.10 0.54
CA HIS A 176 -6.30 -42.10 0.08
C HIS A 176 -7.48 -41.39 -0.59
N TYR A 177 -7.43 -41.29 -1.92
CA TYR A 177 -8.53 -40.72 -2.69
C TYR A 177 -9.64 -41.76 -2.91
N PRO A 178 -10.92 -41.34 -2.99
CA PRO A 178 -12.03 -42.21 -3.38
C PRO A 178 -11.77 -42.93 -4.71
N ALA A 179 -12.21 -44.19 -4.84
CA ALA A 179 -11.94 -45.00 -6.04
C ALA A 179 -12.36 -44.34 -7.37
N PRO A 180 -13.54 -43.68 -7.49
CA PRO A 180 -13.90 -43.03 -8.76
C PRO A 180 -12.96 -41.88 -9.15
N LEU A 181 -12.40 -41.16 -8.16
CA LEU A 181 -11.42 -40.10 -8.39
C LEU A 181 -10.09 -40.67 -8.90
N VAL A 182 -9.67 -41.82 -8.37
CA VAL A 182 -8.47 -42.53 -8.82
C VAL A 182 -8.65 -43.00 -10.26
N ASP A 183 -9.78 -43.65 -10.58
CA ASP A 183 -10.07 -44.16 -11.92
C ASP A 183 -10.13 -43.03 -12.97
N ALA A 184 -10.77 -41.91 -12.61
CA ALA A 184 -10.81 -40.70 -13.45
C ALA A 184 -9.40 -40.12 -13.67
N ALA A 185 -8.59 -40.04 -12.62
CA ALA A 185 -7.23 -39.54 -12.69
C ALA A 185 -6.32 -40.45 -13.55
N GLU A 186 -6.48 -41.77 -13.46
CA GLU A 186 -5.73 -42.72 -14.30
C GLU A 186 -6.12 -42.62 -15.77
N THR A 187 -7.42 -42.45 -16.05
CA THR A 187 -7.94 -42.26 -17.41
C THR A 187 -7.37 -41.00 -18.06
N LEU A 188 -7.27 -39.89 -17.30
CA LEU A 188 -6.62 -38.66 -17.75
C LEU A 188 -5.11 -38.84 -17.91
N ALA A 189 -4.43 -39.49 -16.95
CA ALA A 189 -2.98 -39.71 -16.98
C ALA A 189 -2.53 -40.58 -18.17
N ALA A 190 -3.40 -41.46 -18.69
CA ALA A 190 -3.10 -42.32 -19.83
C ALA A 190 -2.96 -41.56 -21.16
N VAL A 191 -3.59 -40.39 -21.30
CA VAL A 191 -3.54 -39.53 -22.50
C VAL A 191 -2.60 -38.33 -22.37
N MET A 192 -1.91 -38.19 -21.24
CA MET A 192 -0.89 -37.15 -21.04
C MET A 192 0.45 -37.51 -21.71
N PRO A 193 1.31 -36.50 -22.02
CA PRO A 193 2.62 -36.73 -22.62
C PRO A 193 3.49 -37.74 -21.85
N HIS A 194 4.13 -38.66 -22.58
CA HIS A 194 4.98 -39.72 -22.00
C HIS A 194 6.30 -39.23 -21.41
N GLU A 195 6.69 -37.98 -21.69
CA GLU A 195 7.87 -37.31 -21.08
C GLU A 195 7.70 -37.12 -19.57
N LEU A 196 6.45 -37.02 -19.10
CA LEU A 196 6.12 -36.87 -17.69
C LEU A 196 6.12 -38.24 -16.99
N THR A 197 6.67 -38.27 -15.78
CA THR A 197 6.62 -39.48 -14.94
C THR A 197 5.17 -39.85 -14.62
N LEU A 198 4.90 -41.14 -14.38
CA LEU A 198 3.53 -41.60 -14.04
C LEU A 198 2.97 -40.86 -12.82
N GLN A 199 3.83 -40.58 -11.83
CA GLN A 199 3.48 -39.85 -10.63
C GLN A 199 3.05 -38.41 -10.93
N GLN A 200 3.82 -37.68 -11.76
CA GLN A 200 3.45 -36.33 -12.21
C GLN A 200 2.15 -36.31 -13.01
N ARG A 201 1.92 -37.31 -13.89
CA ARG A 201 0.68 -37.41 -14.67
C ARG A 201 -0.54 -37.63 -13.78
N ARG A 202 -0.45 -38.50 -12.77
CA ARG A 202 -1.52 -38.70 -11.78
C ARG A 202 -1.80 -37.42 -10.99
N TRP A 203 -0.76 -36.73 -10.55
CA TRP A 203 -0.91 -35.46 -9.84
C TRP A 203 -1.59 -34.40 -10.72
N LEU A 204 -1.11 -34.18 -11.94
CA LEU A 204 -1.72 -33.22 -12.89
C LEU A 204 -3.19 -33.54 -13.17
N ALA A 205 -3.53 -34.83 -13.28
CA ALA A 205 -4.91 -35.26 -13.48
C ALA A 205 -5.80 -34.87 -12.29
N LEU A 206 -5.35 -35.13 -11.06
CA LEU A 206 -6.07 -34.71 -9.85
C LEU A 206 -6.21 -33.18 -9.78
N GLN A 207 -5.17 -32.41 -10.11
CA GLN A 207 -5.26 -30.95 -10.12
C GLN A 207 -6.25 -30.43 -11.16
N MET A 208 -6.31 -31.04 -12.34
CA MET A 208 -7.30 -30.69 -13.35
C MET A 208 -8.73 -30.97 -12.89
N LEU A 209 -8.95 -32.08 -12.15
CA LEU A 209 -10.25 -32.43 -11.56
C LEU A 209 -10.63 -31.51 -10.40
N GLU A 210 -9.66 -31.01 -9.62
CA GLU A 210 -9.86 -29.97 -8.61
C GLU A 210 -10.20 -28.60 -9.25
N GLY A 211 -9.86 -28.41 -10.52
CA GLY A 211 -10.17 -27.19 -11.29
C GLY A 211 -8.98 -26.30 -11.59
N ASP A 212 -7.73 -26.77 -11.41
CA ASP A 212 -6.53 -26.01 -11.72
C ASP A 212 -6.43 -25.64 -13.20
N ILE A 213 -6.08 -24.38 -13.45
CA ILE A 213 -6.01 -23.81 -14.80
C ILE A 213 -4.66 -24.12 -15.46
N TYR A 214 -3.55 -24.07 -14.71
CA TYR A 214 -2.21 -24.25 -15.26
C TYR A 214 -1.92 -25.69 -15.67
N SER A 215 -2.39 -26.66 -14.89
CA SER A 215 -2.25 -28.08 -15.21
C SER A 215 -2.83 -28.41 -16.60
N ARG A 216 -3.88 -27.70 -17.05
CA ARG A 216 -4.46 -27.86 -18.39
C ARG A 216 -3.49 -27.49 -19.51
N GLY A 217 -2.63 -26.49 -19.29
CA GLY A 217 -1.64 -26.06 -20.29
C GLY A 217 -0.53 -27.10 -20.52
N ILE A 218 -0.24 -27.92 -19.51
CA ILE A 218 0.81 -28.95 -19.55
C ILE A 218 0.25 -30.32 -19.95
N ALA A 219 -1.02 -30.57 -19.63
CA ALA A 219 -1.70 -31.85 -19.85
C ALA A 219 -1.94 -32.25 -21.32
N GLY A 220 -1.69 -31.36 -22.28
CA GLY A 220 -1.86 -31.65 -23.72
C GLY A 220 -3.28 -32.12 -24.05
N ASP A 221 -3.40 -33.28 -24.71
CA ASP A 221 -4.68 -33.86 -25.16
C ASP A 221 -5.65 -34.19 -24.02
N ALA A 222 -5.14 -34.39 -22.79
CA ALA A 222 -5.97 -34.66 -21.63
C ALA A 222 -6.89 -33.46 -21.28
N ALA A 223 -6.48 -32.23 -21.61
CA ALA A 223 -7.30 -31.03 -21.39
C ALA A 223 -8.60 -31.04 -22.21
N ALA A 224 -8.58 -31.64 -23.41
CA ALA A 224 -9.76 -31.75 -24.26
C ALA A 224 -10.76 -32.80 -23.75
N ARG A 225 -10.28 -33.83 -23.03
CA ARG A 225 -11.12 -34.90 -22.47
C ARG A 225 -11.67 -34.59 -21.08
N LEU A 226 -11.10 -33.62 -20.38
CA LEU A 226 -11.50 -33.22 -19.02
C LEU A 226 -13.02 -32.99 -18.87
N PRO A 227 -13.72 -32.24 -19.74
CA PRO A 227 -15.16 -31.98 -19.54
C PRO A 227 -16.02 -33.25 -19.59
N GLN A 228 -15.63 -34.24 -20.40
CA GLN A 228 -16.36 -35.50 -20.52
C GLN A 228 -16.18 -36.36 -19.26
N ILE A 229 -14.94 -36.47 -18.77
CA ILE A 229 -14.60 -37.25 -17.58
C ILE A 229 -15.19 -36.58 -16.32
N GLN A 230 -15.15 -35.26 -16.25
CA GLN A 230 -15.75 -34.51 -15.15
C GLN A 230 -17.26 -34.71 -15.07
N ALA A 231 -17.97 -34.68 -16.22
CA ALA A 231 -19.40 -34.96 -16.25
C ALA A 231 -19.77 -36.41 -15.84
N GLN A 232 -18.89 -37.38 -16.12
CA GLN A 232 -19.06 -38.76 -15.63
C GLN A 232 -18.83 -38.83 -14.12
N LEU A 233 -17.77 -38.18 -13.62
CA LEU A 233 -17.43 -38.17 -12.21
C LEU A 233 -18.50 -37.48 -11.36
N GLU A 234 -19.10 -36.39 -11.85
CA GLU A 234 -20.23 -35.69 -11.22
C GLU A 234 -21.50 -36.54 -11.13
N SER A 235 -21.60 -37.66 -11.88
CA SER A 235 -22.72 -38.60 -11.74
C SER A 235 -22.51 -39.64 -10.64
N GLU A 236 -21.28 -39.81 -10.17
CA GLU A 236 -20.88 -40.80 -9.15
C GLU A 236 -20.50 -40.15 -7.81
N LEU A 237 -20.02 -38.90 -7.84
CA LEU A 237 -19.57 -38.13 -6.69
C LEU A 237 -20.10 -36.69 -6.75
N ASP A 238 -20.72 -36.26 -5.66
CA ASP A 238 -21.10 -34.86 -5.47
C ASP A 238 -19.85 -34.01 -5.21
N ASP A 239 -19.65 -32.93 -5.97
CA ASP A 239 -18.51 -32.01 -5.87
C ASP A 239 -17.13 -32.70 -5.74
N PRO A 240 -16.59 -33.25 -6.84
CA PRO A 240 -15.31 -33.96 -6.84
C PRO A 240 -14.12 -33.12 -6.34
N ALA A 241 -14.16 -31.80 -6.53
CA ALA A 241 -13.11 -30.90 -6.08
C ALA A 241 -13.05 -30.85 -4.55
N LEU A 242 -14.21 -30.79 -3.88
CA LEU A 242 -14.28 -30.83 -2.43
C LEU A 242 -13.71 -32.14 -1.86
N HIS A 243 -14.02 -33.29 -2.47
CA HIS A 243 -13.49 -34.58 -2.02
C HIS A 243 -11.97 -34.72 -2.13
N ILE A 244 -11.34 -34.11 -3.14
CA ILE A 244 -9.87 -34.06 -3.26
C ILE A 244 -9.28 -33.26 -2.09
N VAL A 245 -9.88 -32.10 -1.79
CA VAL A 245 -9.46 -31.24 -0.69
C VAL A 245 -9.62 -31.95 0.65
N ASP A 246 -10.78 -32.57 0.90
CA ASP A 246 -11.07 -33.33 2.12
C ASP A 246 -10.11 -34.50 2.34
N ALA A 247 -9.82 -35.28 1.29
CA ALA A 247 -8.88 -36.40 1.38
C ALA A 247 -7.46 -35.95 1.79
N ARG A 248 -6.99 -34.82 1.25
CA ARG A 248 -5.71 -34.22 1.64
C ARG A 248 -5.74 -33.75 3.08
N TYR A 249 -6.77 -33.01 3.49
CA TYR A 249 -6.90 -32.52 4.88
C TYR A 249 -6.98 -33.67 5.88
N GLN A 250 -7.75 -34.72 5.60
CA GLN A 250 -7.86 -35.88 6.46
C GLN A 250 -6.51 -36.60 6.64
N SER A 251 -5.74 -36.71 5.55
CA SER A 251 -4.39 -37.30 5.60
C SER A 251 -3.44 -36.46 6.44
N ILE A 252 -3.48 -35.14 6.28
CA ILE A 252 -2.67 -34.19 7.06
C ILE A 252 -3.03 -34.22 8.54
N SER A 253 -4.33 -34.19 8.88
CA SER A 253 -4.81 -34.30 10.26
C SER A 253 -4.34 -35.62 10.89
N THR A 254 -4.45 -36.74 10.18
CA THR A 254 -3.96 -38.05 10.65
C THR A 254 -2.45 -38.07 10.90
N ILE A 255 -1.66 -37.36 10.07
CA ILE A 255 -0.22 -37.19 10.29
C ILE A 255 0.02 -36.33 11.53
N CYS A 256 -0.64 -35.17 11.63
CA CYS A 256 -0.48 -34.22 12.73
C CYS A 256 -0.83 -34.83 14.08
N ASP A 257 -1.95 -35.54 14.18
CA ASP A 257 -2.41 -36.19 15.43
C ASP A 257 -1.41 -37.24 15.94
N ALA A 258 -0.66 -37.87 15.03
CA ALA A 258 0.31 -38.88 15.37
C ALA A 258 1.69 -38.31 15.75
N VAL A 259 2.03 -37.10 15.29
CA VAL A 259 3.39 -36.54 15.40
C VAL A 259 3.45 -35.28 16.26
N SER A 260 2.31 -34.66 16.56
CA SER A 260 2.21 -33.38 17.26
C SER A 260 1.13 -33.44 18.34
N ASN A 261 1.38 -32.76 19.46
CA ASN A 261 0.37 -32.53 20.50
C ASN A 261 -0.40 -31.22 20.30
N SER A 262 -0.34 -30.60 19.11
CA SER A 262 -0.89 -29.27 18.81
C SER A 262 -2.37 -29.12 19.19
N LEU A 263 -3.19 -30.18 19.07
CA LEU A 263 -4.59 -30.17 19.49
C LEU A 263 -4.80 -29.93 21.00
N THR A 264 -3.76 -30.17 21.82
CA THR A 264 -3.80 -30.01 23.28
C THR A 264 -3.01 -28.78 23.77
N ALA A 265 -2.38 -28.04 22.86
CA ALA A 265 -1.61 -26.85 23.20
C ALA A 265 -2.54 -25.66 23.48
N GLU A 266 -2.61 -25.20 24.74
CA GLU A 266 -3.42 -24.02 25.08
C GLU A 266 -2.78 -22.72 24.52
N PRO A 267 -3.58 -21.81 23.92
CA PRO A 267 -3.09 -20.51 23.50
C PRO A 267 -2.60 -19.69 24.71
N HIS A 268 -1.63 -18.82 24.46
CA HIS A 268 -1.07 -17.96 25.51
C HIS A 268 -2.18 -17.13 26.20
N ARG A 269 -2.30 -17.24 27.53
CA ARG A 269 -3.43 -16.70 28.31
C ARG A 269 -3.71 -15.21 28.07
N LEU A 270 -2.65 -14.39 27.92
CA LEU A 270 -2.80 -12.96 27.64
C LEU A 270 -3.38 -12.68 26.26
N THR A 271 -2.97 -13.45 25.24
CA THR A 271 -3.46 -13.30 23.87
C THR A 271 -4.92 -13.71 23.79
N ALA A 272 -5.28 -14.82 24.41
CA ALA A 272 -6.68 -15.27 24.49
C ALA A 272 -7.58 -14.26 25.22
N ALA A 273 -7.10 -13.66 26.32
CA ALA A 273 -7.85 -12.64 27.06
C ALA A 273 -8.07 -11.37 26.24
N LEU A 274 -7.04 -10.88 25.55
CA LEU A 274 -7.12 -9.69 24.70
C LEU A 274 -8.00 -9.95 23.47
N ASP A 275 -7.85 -11.10 22.81
CA ASP A 275 -8.62 -11.44 21.61
C ASP A 275 -10.12 -11.61 21.94
N ASN A 276 -10.48 -12.13 23.13
CA ASN A 276 -11.89 -12.18 23.57
C ASN A 276 -12.56 -10.79 23.67
N ILE A 277 -11.77 -9.75 23.94
CA ILE A 277 -12.26 -8.37 24.03
C ILE A 277 -12.22 -7.70 22.66
N ILE A 278 -11.08 -7.79 21.97
CA ILE A 278 -10.81 -7.08 20.71
C ILE A 278 -11.55 -7.70 19.53
N LEU A 279 -11.73 -9.02 19.49
CA LEU A 279 -12.44 -9.72 18.42
C LEU A 279 -13.93 -9.89 18.70
N ASN A 280 -14.43 -9.32 19.80
CA ASN A 280 -15.84 -9.38 20.13
C ASN A 280 -16.67 -8.68 19.04
N ARG A 281 -17.78 -9.32 18.64
CA ARG A 281 -18.68 -8.81 17.59
C ARG A 281 -19.19 -7.38 17.81
N PHE A 282 -19.39 -6.97 19.07
CA PHE A 282 -19.92 -5.64 19.41
C PHE A 282 -18.84 -4.68 19.89
N LEU A 283 -17.88 -5.15 20.69
CA LEU A 283 -16.81 -4.30 21.23
C LEU A 283 -15.64 -4.11 20.25
N GLY A 284 -15.45 -4.99 19.28
CA GLY A 284 -14.31 -4.95 18.37
C GLY A 284 -14.26 -3.68 17.52
N LEU A 285 -15.38 -3.27 16.93
CA LEU A 285 -15.43 -2.05 16.11
C LEU A 285 -15.24 -0.76 16.96
N PRO A 286 -15.92 -0.57 18.11
CA PRO A 286 -15.64 0.55 19.01
C PRO A 286 -14.20 0.60 19.53
N ILE A 287 -13.63 -0.54 19.93
CA ILE A 287 -12.23 -0.61 20.39
C ILE A 287 -11.30 -0.23 19.24
N PHE A 288 -11.55 -0.75 18.04
CA PHE A 288 -10.80 -0.39 16.85
C PHE A 288 -10.82 1.12 16.58
N LEU A 289 -12.01 1.72 16.55
CA LEU A 289 -12.15 3.17 16.39
C LEU A 289 -11.47 3.95 17.53
N GLY A 290 -11.52 3.44 18.77
CA GLY A 290 -10.86 4.03 19.92
C GLY A 290 -9.32 3.99 19.83
N VAL A 291 -8.75 2.86 19.42
CA VAL A 291 -7.29 2.73 19.19
C VAL A 291 -6.83 3.66 18.07
N MET A 292 -7.59 3.73 16.97
CA MET A 292 -7.28 4.64 15.87
C MET A 292 -7.40 6.11 16.29
N TYR A 293 -8.44 6.46 17.04
CA TYR A 293 -8.60 7.80 17.60
C TYR A 293 -7.41 8.16 18.49
N LEU A 294 -7.01 7.27 19.40
CA LEU A 294 -5.85 7.48 20.28
C LEU A 294 -4.55 7.65 19.47
N MET A 295 -4.36 6.83 18.44
CA MET A 295 -3.22 6.93 17.54
C MET A 295 -3.14 8.31 16.87
N PHE A 296 -4.26 8.78 16.29
CA PHE A 296 -4.31 10.10 15.65
C PHE A 296 -4.15 11.23 16.66
N LEU A 297 -4.84 11.15 17.81
CA LEU A 297 -4.74 12.13 18.87
C LEU A 297 -3.29 12.31 19.33
N LEU A 298 -2.61 11.21 19.66
CA LEU A 298 -1.21 11.25 20.12
C LEU A 298 -0.26 11.68 19.01
N ALA A 299 -0.44 11.21 17.77
CA ALA A 299 0.39 11.60 16.65
C ALA A 299 0.30 13.10 16.39
N ILE A 300 -0.93 13.64 16.33
CA ILE A 300 -1.21 15.03 16.02
C ILE A 300 -0.73 15.96 17.12
N ASN A 301 -1.07 15.65 18.37
CA ASN A 301 -0.75 16.48 19.51
C ASN A 301 0.76 16.54 19.74
N ILE A 302 1.44 15.38 19.76
CA ILE A 302 2.89 15.33 19.99
C ILE A 302 3.66 15.90 18.79
N GLY A 303 3.19 15.63 17.57
CA GLY A 303 3.81 16.18 16.36
C GLY A 303 3.66 17.69 16.25
N GLY A 304 2.46 18.23 16.49
CA GLY A 304 2.21 19.67 16.55
C GLY A 304 3.00 20.37 17.66
N ALA A 305 3.15 19.74 18.82
CA ALA A 305 3.99 20.28 19.91
C ALA A 305 5.47 20.46 19.51
N LEU A 306 5.96 19.59 18.61
CA LEU A 306 7.32 19.62 18.09
C LEU A 306 7.48 20.49 16.84
N GLN A 307 6.40 21.05 16.29
CA GLN A 307 6.42 21.82 15.06
C GLN A 307 7.20 23.16 15.16
N PRO A 308 7.12 23.96 16.25
CA PRO A 308 7.71 25.30 16.28
C PRO A 308 9.23 25.33 16.04
N ILE A 309 9.98 24.35 16.57
CA ILE A 309 11.43 24.25 16.32
C ILE A 309 11.75 24.00 14.85
N PHE A 310 10.88 23.29 14.13
CA PHE A 310 11.07 23.03 12.69
C PHE A 310 10.60 24.20 11.84
N ASP A 311 9.55 24.90 12.25
CA ASP A 311 9.04 26.08 11.54
C ASP A 311 9.95 27.29 11.75
N ALA A 312 9.95 27.87 12.95
CA ALA A 312 10.78 29.03 13.27
C ALA A 312 12.27 28.74 13.07
N GLY A 313 12.73 27.52 13.37
CA GLY A 313 14.12 27.14 13.11
C GLY A 313 14.47 27.08 11.62
N SER A 314 13.53 26.68 10.75
CA SER A 314 13.77 26.71 9.30
C SER A 314 13.70 28.12 8.72
N VAL A 315 12.82 29.00 9.23
CA VAL A 315 12.82 30.44 8.88
C VAL A 315 14.16 31.07 9.24
N ALA A 316 14.63 30.86 10.48
CA ALA A 316 15.87 31.43 10.98
C ALA A 316 17.08 31.02 10.12
N VAL A 317 17.18 29.74 9.76
CA VAL A 317 18.33 29.20 9.03
C VAL A 317 18.26 29.46 7.53
N PHE A 318 17.10 29.20 6.90
CA PHE A 318 16.99 29.16 5.44
C PHE A 318 16.35 30.41 4.82
N ILE A 319 15.65 31.24 5.60
CA ILE A 319 15.08 32.50 5.08
C ILE A 319 15.93 33.66 5.59
N HIS A 320 15.88 33.95 6.89
CA HIS A 320 16.62 35.06 7.47
C HIS A 320 18.14 34.86 7.38
N GLY A 321 18.62 33.64 7.61
CA GLY A 321 20.03 33.28 7.44
C GLY A 321 20.53 33.51 6.01
N LEU A 322 19.73 33.14 4.99
CA LEU A 322 20.08 33.39 3.59
C LEU A 322 20.00 34.88 3.22
N GLN A 323 19.04 35.63 3.77
CA GLN A 323 18.97 37.09 3.61
C GLN A 323 20.17 37.81 4.25
N TRP A 324 20.58 37.37 5.44
CA TRP A 324 21.77 37.88 6.14
C TRP A 324 23.07 37.57 5.39
N VAL A 325 23.24 36.35 4.89
CA VAL A 325 24.38 35.98 4.01
C VAL A 325 24.37 36.83 2.73
N GLY A 326 23.18 37.03 2.15
CA GLY A 326 23.01 37.86 0.96
C GLY A 326 23.40 39.31 1.18
N TYR A 327 23.03 39.88 2.33
CA TYR A 327 23.37 41.24 2.74
C TYR A 327 24.89 41.39 3.00
N THR A 328 25.48 40.45 3.75
CA THR A 328 26.91 40.47 4.13
C THR A 328 27.85 40.23 2.95
N LEU A 329 27.45 39.39 1.97
CA LEU A 329 28.21 39.14 0.74
C LEU A 329 27.87 40.09 -0.42
N HIS A 330 26.99 41.07 -0.19
CA HIS A 330 26.51 42.04 -1.20
C HIS A 330 25.94 41.41 -2.47
N PHE A 331 25.15 40.35 -2.35
CA PHE A 331 24.44 39.78 -3.48
C PHE A 331 23.34 40.73 -3.99
N PRO A 332 23.00 40.67 -5.29
CA PRO A 332 21.87 41.42 -5.84
C PRO A 332 20.58 41.09 -5.09
N ALA A 333 19.76 42.11 -4.80
CA ALA A 333 18.52 41.95 -4.02
C ALA A 333 17.55 40.91 -4.62
N TRP A 334 17.48 40.80 -5.94
CA TRP A 334 16.64 39.79 -6.58
C TRP A 334 17.12 38.36 -6.31
N LEU A 335 18.44 38.14 -6.22
CA LEU A 335 19.04 36.83 -5.98
C LEU A 335 18.85 36.41 -4.52
N THR A 336 19.01 37.35 -3.59
CA THR A 336 18.79 37.09 -2.16
C THR A 336 17.33 36.80 -1.88
N LEU A 337 16.40 37.56 -2.46
CA LEU A 337 14.97 37.30 -2.34
C LEU A 337 14.60 35.94 -2.96
N PHE A 338 15.13 35.62 -4.15
CA PHE A 338 14.89 34.35 -4.82
C PHE A 338 15.41 33.13 -4.04
N LEU A 339 16.62 33.20 -3.49
CA LEU A 339 17.19 32.10 -2.69
C LEU A 339 16.44 31.94 -1.36
N ALA A 340 16.15 33.05 -0.67
CA ALA A 340 15.46 33.03 0.61
C ALA A 340 13.98 32.63 0.48
N GLN A 341 13.21 33.27 -0.40
CA GLN A 341 11.77 32.96 -0.54
C GLN A 341 11.52 31.73 -1.42
N GLY A 342 12.34 31.48 -2.46
CA GLY A 342 12.18 30.33 -3.35
C GLY A 342 12.66 29.02 -2.73
N ILE A 343 13.97 28.92 -2.43
CA ILE A 343 14.56 27.71 -1.83
C ILE A 343 14.23 27.65 -0.34
N GLY A 344 14.50 28.73 0.40
CA GLY A 344 14.28 28.77 1.84
C GLY A 344 12.81 28.62 2.22
N GLY A 345 11.91 29.35 1.55
CA GLY A 345 10.46 29.15 1.67
C GLY A 345 10.03 27.74 1.30
N GLY A 346 10.58 27.17 0.23
CA GLY A 346 10.35 25.76 -0.13
C GLY A 346 10.75 24.77 0.96
N ILE A 347 11.90 24.96 1.61
CA ILE A 347 12.36 24.12 2.73
C ILE A 347 11.46 24.32 3.96
N ASN A 348 11.11 25.57 4.27
CA ASN A 348 10.21 25.92 5.36
C ASN A 348 8.80 25.29 5.19
N THR A 349 8.31 25.08 3.97
CA THR A 349 7.04 24.36 3.79
C THR A 349 7.11 22.86 4.12
N VAL A 350 8.30 22.26 4.15
CA VAL A 350 8.47 20.80 4.35
C VAL A 350 8.85 20.44 5.77
N LEU A 351 9.75 21.21 6.39
CA LEU A 351 10.33 20.90 7.71
C LEU A 351 9.29 20.81 8.86
N PRO A 352 8.33 21.74 8.99
CA PRO A 352 7.30 21.71 10.03
C PRO A 352 6.48 20.42 10.05
N LEU A 353 6.37 19.74 8.91
CA LEU A 353 5.56 18.51 8.76
C LEU A 353 6.30 17.25 9.24
N VAL A 354 7.62 17.33 9.39
CA VAL A 354 8.47 16.17 9.72
C VAL A 354 8.11 15.53 11.07
N PRO A 355 7.88 16.29 12.16
CA PRO A 355 7.50 15.71 13.45
C PRO A 355 6.16 14.98 13.39
N GLN A 356 5.17 15.59 12.77
CA GLN A 356 3.82 15.04 12.63
C GLN A 356 3.82 13.70 11.90
N ILE A 357 4.47 13.65 10.74
CA ILE A 357 4.58 12.43 9.93
C ILE A 357 5.46 11.38 10.64
N GLY A 358 6.52 11.82 11.33
CA GLY A 358 7.37 10.95 12.14
C GLY A 358 6.59 10.24 13.25
N MET A 359 5.78 10.98 14.01
CA MET A 359 4.93 10.42 15.07
C MET A 359 3.87 9.48 14.50
N MET A 360 3.25 9.84 13.37
CA MET A 360 2.30 8.96 12.66
C MET A 360 2.96 7.62 12.29
N TYR A 361 4.14 7.64 11.69
CA TYR A 361 4.87 6.42 11.34
C TYR A 361 5.30 5.62 12.56
N LEU A 362 5.66 6.27 13.67
CA LEU A 362 6.01 5.60 14.91
C LEU A 362 4.84 4.78 15.46
N PHE A 363 3.66 5.38 15.58
CA PHE A 363 2.49 4.68 16.11
C PHE A 363 1.95 3.64 15.13
N LEU A 364 2.00 3.88 13.82
CA LEU A 364 1.66 2.86 12.82
C LEU A 364 2.59 1.65 12.89
N SER A 365 3.91 1.87 12.96
CA SER A 365 4.88 0.78 13.15
C SER A 365 4.66 0.03 14.47
N PHE A 366 4.25 0.73 15.54
CA PHE A 366 3.90 0.10 16.81
C PHE A 366 2.66 -0.82 16.70
N LEU A 367 1.60 -0.36 16.03
CA LEU A 367 0.40 -1.18 15.82
C LEU A 367 0.64 -2.35 14.85
N GLU A 368 1.49 -2.15 13.85
CA GLU A 368 1.93 -3.17 12.88
C GLU A 368 2.74 -4.26 13.59
N ASP A 369 3.83 -3.88 14.26
CA ASP A 369 4.69 -4.82 14.98
C ASP A 369 3.91 -5.49 16.13
N SER A 370 3.06 -4.81 16.91
CA SER A 370 2.33 -5.46 18.02
C SER A 370 1.40 -6.63 17.63
N GLY A 371 1.09 -6.79 16.32
CA GLY A 371 0.15 -7.79 15.83
C GLY A 371 -1.32 -7.37 15.93
N TYR A 372 -1.60 -6.13 16.35
CA TYR A 372 -2.95 -5.57 16.42
C TYR A 372 -3.59 -5.40 15.04
N MET A 373 -2.79 -5.02 14.02
CA MET A 373 -3.29 -4.81 12.65
C MET A 373 -3.98 -6.04 12.04
N ALA A 374 -3.55 -7.27 12.39
CA ALA A 374 -4.20 -8.50 11.96
C ALA A 374 -5.62 -8.64 12.57
N ARG A 375 -5.80 -8.27 13.84
CA ARG A 375 -7.14 -8.28 14.49
C ARG A 375 -8.04 -7.20 13.93
N ALA A 376 -7.49 -6.01 13.71
CA ALA A 376 -8.21 -4.91 13.08
C ALA A 376 -8.74 -5.32 11.70
N ALA A 377 -7.90 -5.99 10.89
CA ALA A 377 -8.32 -6.53 9.60
C ALA A 377 -9.45 -7.58 9.75
N PHE A 378 -9.35 -8.48 10.72
CA PHE A 378 -10.39 -9.48 10.98
C PHE A 378 -11.73 -8.86 11.39
N VAL A 379 -11.73 -7.89 12.32
CA VAL A 379 -12.95 -7.18 12.75
C VAL A 379 -13.64 -6.48 11.58
N MET A 380 -12.85 -6.00 10.63
CA MET A 380 -13.31 -5.22 9.49
C MET A 380 -13.65 -6.07 8.26
N ASP A 381 -13.33 -7.36 8.29
CA ASP A 381 -13.49 -8.28 7.17
C ASP A 381 -14.93 -8.33 6.68
N ARG A 382 -15.91 -8.45 7.59
CA ARG A 382 -17.33 -8.46 7.23
C ARG A 382 -17.78 -7.20 6.48
N LEU A 383 -17.26 -6.03 6.86
CA LEU A 383 -17.58 -4.77 6.16
C LEU A 383 -16.91 -4.71 4.79
N MET A 384 -15.64 -5.14 4.70
CA MET A 384 -14.88 -5.13 3.45
C MET A 384 -15.40 -6.16 2.45
N GLN A 385 -15.84 -7.34 2.91
CA GLN A 385 -16.42 -8.36 2.05
C GLN A 385 -17.68 -7.88 1.33
N ALA A 386 -18.50 -7.02 1.97
CA ALA A 386 -19.64 -6.38 1.30
C ALA A 386 -19.20 -5.54 0.09
N LEU A 387 -18.02 -4.92 0.18
CA LEU A 387 -17.38 -4.17 -0.91
C LEU A 387 -16.67 -5.09 -1.92
N GLY A 388 -16.53 -6.39 -1.63
CA GLY A 388 -15.78 -7.36 -2.44
C GLY A 388 -14.27 -7.29 -2.22
N LEU A 389 -13.83 -6.84 -1.04
CA LEU A 389 -12.43 -6.76 -0.64
C LEU A 389 -12.18 -7.59 0.64
N PRO A 390 -10.98 -8.16 0.84
CA PRO A 390 -10.64 -8.79 2.11
C PRO A 390 -10.45 -7.75 3.21
N GLY A 391 -10.64 -8.14 4.47
CA GLY A 391 -10.40 -7.29 5.65
C GLY A 391 -9.00 -6.67 5.70
N LYS A 392 -7.98 -7.35 5.15
CA LYS A 392 -6.61 -6.82 4.95
C LYS A 392 -6.59 -5.48 4.21
N SER A 393 -7.53 -5.26 3.27
CA SER A 393 -7.60 -4.03 2.45
C SER A 393 -7.91 -2.80 3.27
N PHE A 394 -8.55 -2.98 4.43
CA PHE A 394 -8.89 -1.87 5.30
C PHE A 394 -7.66 -1.24 5.94
N VAL A 395 -6.61 -2.03 6.24
CA VAL A 395 -5.37 -1.54 6.87
C VAL A 395 -4.71 -0.44 6.04
N PRO A 396 -4.41 -0.64 4.73
CA PRO A 396 -3.95 0.43 3.86
C PRO A 396 -4.89 1.65 3.84
N LEU A 397 -6.21 1.46 3.79
CA LEU A 397 -7.16 2.57 3.70
C LEU A 397 -7.16 3.45 4.95
N ILE A 398 -7.09 2.84 6.14
CA ILE A 398 -6.96 3.58 7.40
C ILE A 398 -5.68 4.42 7.40
N VAL A 399 -4.55 3.83 6.98
CA VAL A 399 -3.26 4.53 6.87
C VAL A 399 -3.38 5.76 5.95
N GLY A 400 -4.30 5.75 4.99
CA GLY A 400 -4.61 6.86 4.09
C GLY A 400 -5.07 8.13 4.81
N PHE A 401 -5.79 8.00 5.94
CA PHE A 401 -6.16 9.16 6.76
C PHE A 401 -4.96 9.87 7.39
N GLY A 402 -3.83 9.16 7.56
CA GLY A 402 -2.54 9.79 7.85
C GLY A 402 -1.92 10.35 6.57
N CYS A 403 -1.55 9.45 5.65
CA CYS A 403 -0.96 9.80 4.36
C CYS A 403 -1.29 8.76 3.29
N ASN A 404 -1.69 9.23 2.11
CA ASN A 404 -2.05 8.35 0.99
C ASN A 404 -0.84 7.64 0.34
N VAL A 405 0.39 8.13 0.53
CA VAL A 405 1.61 7.47 0.00
C VAL A 405 1.87 6.11 0.65
N PRO A 406 2.02 6.00 1.98
CA PRO A 406 2.18 4.70 2.65
C PRO A 406 0.92 3.83 2.53
N SER A 407 -0.27 4.42 2.39
CA SER A 407 -1.50 3.69 2.08
C SER A 407 -1.40 2.93 0.76
N VAL A 408 -1.07 3.63 -0.33
CA VAL A 408 -0.91 3.01 -1.66
C VAL A 408 0.20 1.96 -1.67
N MET A 409 1.35 2.24 -1.05
CA MET A 409 2.43 1.27 -0.92
C MET A 409 2.06 0.08 -0.04
N GLY A 410 1.24 0.29 0.99
CA GLY A 410 0.77 -0.75 1.91
C GLY A 410 -0.16 -1.76 1.23
N ALA A 411 -0.83 -1.37 0.15
CA ALA A 411 -1.66 -2.29 -0.64
C ALA A 411 -0.86 -3.46 -1.26
N ARG A 412 0.47 -3.40 -1.28
CA ARG A 412 1.35 -4.51 -1.69
C ARG A 412 1.20 -5.79 -0.85
N THR A 413 0.64 -5.67 0.36
CA THR A 413 0.43 -6.82 1.26
C THR A 413 -0.84 -7.61 0.90
N LEU A 414 -1.59 -7.13 -0.09
CA LEU A 414 -2.77 -7.80 -0.62
C LEU A 414 -2.36 -8.85 -1.65
N ASP A 415 -2.89 -10.05 -1.47
CA ASP A 415 -2.48 -11.24 -2.21
C ASP A 415 -2.95 -11.17 -3.68
N ALA A 416 -4.18 -10.69 -3.92
CA ALA A 416 -4.75 -10.59 -5.26
C ALA A 416 -4.50 -9.21 -5.93
N PRO A 417 -4.01 -9.16 -7.19
CA PRO A 417 -3.76 -7.90 -7.91
C PRO A 417 -5.00 -7.01 -8.05
N ARG A 418 -6.18 -7.61 -8.19
CA ARG A 418 -7.47 -6.92 -8.28
C ARG A 418 -7.79 -6.16 -7.00
N GLU A 419 -7.67 -6.83 -5.86
CA GLU A 419 -7.92 -6.26 -4.53
C GLU A 419 -6.92 -5.14 -4.26
N ARG A 420 -5.64 -5.36 -4.61
CA ARG A 420 -4.60 -4.32 -4.55
C ARG A 420 -4.98 -3.07 -5.34
N LEU A 421 -5.38 -3.23 -6.60
CA LEU A 421 -5.71 -2.10 -7.45
C LEU A 421 -6.95 -1.34 -6.97
N MET A 422 -8.00 -2.04 -6.55
CA MET A 422 -9.19 -1.41 -5.97
C MET A 422 -8.83 -0.59 -4.72
N THR A 423 -8.07 -1.15 -3.79
CA THR A 423 -7.59 -0.44 -2.59
C THR A 423 -6.74 0.78 -2.94
N ILE A 424 -5.83 0.67 -3.92
CA ILE A 424 -5.02 1.79 -4.42
C ILE A 424 -5.89 2.92 -5.01
N MET A 425 -6.98 2.59 -5.71
CA MET A 425 -7.89 3.58 -6.31
C MET A 425 -8.82 4.23 -5.26
N MET A 426 -9.09 3.55 -4.15
CA MET A 426 -9.90 4.08 -3.04
C MET A 426 -9.09 4.99 -2.12
N ALA A 427 -7.79 4.70 -1.91
CA ALA A 427 -6.93 5.43 -1.00
C ALA A 427 -6.91 6.97 -1.19
N PRO A 428 -6.83 7.53 -2.42
CA PRO A 428 -6.84 8.98 -2.65
C PRO A 428 -8.03 9.75 -2.05
N PHE A 429 -9.17 9.09 -1.82
CA PHE A 429 -10.37 9.70 -1.26
C PHE A 429 -10.37 9.71 0.27
N MET A 430 -9.41 9.03 0.91
CA MET A 430 -9.18 9.15 2.35
C MET A 430 -8.53 10.50 2.64
N SER A 431 -9.14 11.25 3.56
CA SER A 431 -8.69 12.60 3.93
C SER A 431 -7.44 12.53 4.80
N CYS A 432 -6.29 12.86 4.21
CA CYS A 432 -5.02 12.96 4.94
C CYS A 432 -4.98 14.22 5.83
N GLY A 433 -4.06 14.25 6.80
CA GLY A 433 -3.89 15.39 7.72
C GLY A 433 -3.71 16.75 7.01
N ALA A 434 -3.05 16.77 5.85
CA ALA A 434 -2.91 17.96 5.03
C ALA A 434 -4.25 18.57 4.57
N ARG A 435 -5.23 17.73 4.23
CA ARG A 435 -6.57 18.20 3.86
C ARG A 435 -7.31 18.74 5.07
N LEU A 436 -7.10 18.14 6.25
CA LEU A 436 -7.67 18.63 7.50
C LEU A 436 -7.23 20.08 7.79
N ALA A 437 -5.95 20.40 7.58
CA ALA A 437 -5.44 21.76 7.75
C ALA A 437 -6.18 22.76 6.86
N ILE A 438 -6.34 22.44 5.55
CA ILE A 438 -7.12 23.26 4.62
C ILE A 438 -8.57 23.41 5.10
N PHE A 439 -9.21 22.31 5.52
CA PHE A 439 -10.59 22.35 5.99
C PHE A 439 -10.74 23.18 7.26
N ALA A 440 -9.78 23.10 8.19
CA ALA A 440 -9.79 23.87 9.43
C ALA A 440 -9.69 25.37 9.18
N VAL A 441 -8.82 25.80 8.25
CA VAL A 441 -8.69 27.21 7.85
C VAL A 441 -9.99 27.75 7.26
N PHE A 442 -10.57 27.05 6.30
CA PHE A 442 -11.83 27.47 5.68
C PHE A 442 -13.01 27.38 6.66
N ALA A 443 -13.04 26.37 7.53
CA ALA A 443 -14.00 26.23 8.61
C ALA A 443 -13.98 27.44 9.55
N ALA A 444 -12.78 27.88 9.94
CA ALA A 444 -12.61 29.06 10.79
C ALA A 444 -13.00 30.36 10.07
N ALA A 445 -12.64 30.50 8.78
CA ALA A 445 -12.87 31.73 8.02
C ALA A 445 -14.33 31.94 7.59
N PHE A 446 -15.07 30.86 7.27
CA PHE A 446 -16.41 30.95 6.69
C PHE A 446 -17.53 30.42 7.59
N PHE A 447 -17.28 29.43 8.44
CA PHE A 447 -18.35 28.65 9.09
C PHE A 447 -18.41 28.78 10.62
N GLY A 448 -17.41 29.44 11.23
CA GLY A 448 -17.39 29.72 12.67
C GLY A 448 -17.67 28.48 13.53
N GLN A 449 -18.73 28.53 14.35
CA GLN A 449 -19.12 27.41 15.23
C GLN A 449 -19.61 26.17 14.48
N GLN A 450 -20.09 26.29 13.24
CA GLN A 450 -20.52 25.15 12.42
C GLN A 450 -19.35 24.47 11.70
N GLY A 451 -18.13 25.01 11.82
CA GLY A 451 -16.94 24.49 11.15
C GLY A 451 -16.66 23.01 11.40
N ALA A 452 -16.92 22.52 12.62
CA ALA A 452 -16.74 21.10 12.95
C ALA A 452 -17.68 20.18 12.16
N LEU A 453 -18.94 20.59 11.93
CA LEU A 453 -19.91 19.82 11.14
C LEU A 453 -19.52 19.80 9.65
N VAL A 454 -18.97 20.90 9.14
CA VAL A 454 -18.45 21.01 7.77
C VAL A 454 -17.25 20.10 7.55
N VAL A 455 -16.30 20.07 8.49
CA VAL A 455 -15.17 19.15 8.42
C VAL A 455 -15.66 17.69 8.47
N PHE A 456 -16.60 17.39 9.37
CA PHE A 456 -17.18 16.06 9.49
C PHE A 456 -17.89 15.61 8.21
N SER A 457 -18.69 16.48 7.58
CA SER A 457 -19.40 16.16 6.34
C SER A 457 -18.42 15.88 5.18
N LEU A 458 -17.31 16.62 5.08
CA LEU A 458 -16.27 16.38 4.08
C LEU A 458 -15.55 15.03 4.30
N TYR A 459 -15.27 14.66 5.54
CA TYR A 459 -14.68 13.35 5.85
C TYR A 459 -15.60 12.20 5.47
N LEU A 460 -16.88 12.30 5.84
CA LEU A 460 -17.89 11.31 5.49
C LEU A 460 -18.03 11.21 3.96
N LEU A 461 -18.03 12.35 3.27
CA LEU A 461 -18.10 12.41 1.82
C LEU A 461 -16.91 11.71 1.15
N GLY A 462 -15.68 11.91 1.65
CA GLY A 462 -14.50 11.20 1.17
C GLY A 462 -14.62 9.68 1.29
N ILE A 463 -15.07 9.19 2.44
CA ILE A 463 -15.31 7.75 2.68
C ILE A 463 -16.36 7.19 1.72
N VAL A 464 -17.48 7.90 1.56
CA VAL A 464 -18.54 7.50 0.62
C VAL A 464 -18.01 7.45 -0.81
N MET A 465 -17.22 8.43 -1.24
CA MET A 465 -16.64 8.44 -2.59
C MET A 465 -15.58 7.35 -2.79
N ALA A 466 -14.82 7.00 -1.76
CA ALA A 466 -13.94 5.84 -1.77
C ALA A 466 -14.74 4.56 -2.02
N ILE A 467 -15.79 4.34 -1.23
CA ILE A 467 -16.68 3.17 -1.36
C ILE A 467 -17.33 3.11 -2.75
N LEU A 468 -17.88 4.23 -3.23
CA LEU A 468 -18.50 4.31 -4.56
C LEU A 468 -17.50 4.03 -5.68
N THR A 469 -16.25 4.51 -5.56
CA THR A 469 -15.20 4.18 -6.53
C THR A 469 -14.87 2.68 -6.53
N GLY A 470 -14.74 2.06 -5.34
CA GLY A 470 -14.54 0.61 -5.22
C GLY A 470 -15.68 -0.19 -5.85
N LEU A 471 -16.93 0.15 -5.54
CA LEU A 471 -18.11 -0.49 -6.11
C LEU A 471 -18.20 -0.28 -7.63
N MET A 472 -17.91 0.93 -8.10
CA MET A 472 -17.89 1.25 -9.52
C MET A 472 -16.87 0.36 -10.25
N LEU A 473 -15.64 0.24 -9.74
CA LEU A 473 -14.62 -0.62 -10.33
C LEU A 473 -15.01 -2.10 -10.29
N LYS A 474 -15.57 -2.58 -9.17
CA LYS A 474 -16.08 -3.95 -9.00
C LYS A 474 -17.13 -4.31 -10.06
N TYR A 475 -18.09 -3.41 -10.32
CA TYR A 475 -19.20 -3.70 -11.23
C TYR A 475 -18.91 -3.39 -12.70
N THR A 476 -17.89 -2.59 -13.00
CA THR A 476 -17.55 -2.16 -14.38
C THR A 476 -16.33 -2.89 -14.95
N ILE A 477 -15.13 -2.66 -14.41
CA ILE A 477 -13.85 -3.10 -15.00
C ILE A 477 -13.36 -4.42 -14.38
N MET A 478 -13.56 -4.63 -13.08
CA MET A 478 -12.92 -5.71 -12.30
C MET A 478 -13.94 -6.63 -11.63
N ARG A 479 -14.66 -7.46 -12.42
CA ARG A 479 -15.55 -8.50 -11.90
C ARG A 479 -14.78 -9.77 -11.51
N GLY A 480 -15.18 -10.37 -10.39
CA GLY A 480 -14.60 -11.58 -9.80
C GLY A 480 -15.14 -11.78 -8.37
N GLU A 481 -15.09 -13.00 -7.86
CA GLU A 481 -15.43 -13.29 -6.46
C GLU A 481 -14.30 -12.83 -5.53
N ALA A 482 -14.61 -12.56 -4.26
CA ALA A 482 -13.58 -12.22 -3.28
C ALA A 482 -12.81 -13.50 -2.93
N THR A 483 -11.48 -13.42 -2.79
CA THR A 483 -10.70 -14.56 -2.33
C THR A 483 -11.13 -14.96 -0.92
N PRO A 484 -11.24 -16.27 -0.59
CA PRO A 484 -11.55 -16.70 0.76
C PRO A 484 -10.54 -16.10 1.75
N PHE A 485 -11.03 -15.32 2.72
CA PHE A 485 -10.16 -14.66 3.68
C PHE A 485 -9.65 -15.65 4.73
N VAL A 486 -8.47 -16.21 4.50
CA VAL A 486 -7.78 -17.07 5.49
C VAL A 486 -6.62 -16.29 6.09
N MET A 487 -6.75 -15.85 7.35
CA MET A 487 -5.73 -15.11 8.08
C MET A 487 -5.34 -15.86 9.37
N GLU A 488 -4.05 -16.18 9.51
CA GLU A 488 -3.48 -16.57 10.80
C GLU A 488 -3.32 -15.33 11.68
N LEU A 489 -3.84 -15.40 12.91
CA LEU A 489 -3.68 -14.34 13.89
C LEU A 489 -2.33 -14.54 14.60
N PRO A 490 -1.31 -13.67 14.38
CA PRO A 490 -0.01 -13.81 15.03
C PRO A 490 -0.13 -13.65 16.54
N VAL A 491 0.76 -14.20 17.37
CA VAL A 491 0.70 -13.94 18.82
C VAL A 491 1.03 -12.47 19.10
N TYR A 492 0.36 -11.83 20.07
CA TYR A 492 0.75 -10.49 20.53
C TYR A 492 2.20 -10.51 21.01
N HIS A 493 3.00 -9.56 20.53
CA HIS A 493 4.36 -9.38 20.99
C HIS A 493 4.64 -7.92 21.31
N VAL A 494 5.50 -7.67 22.30
CA VAL A 494 5.94 -6.32 22.62
C VAL A 494 6.98 -5.90 21.59
N PRO A 495 6.74 -4.84 20.80
CA PRO A 495 7.68 -4.43 19.76
C PRO A 495 8.98 -3.89 20.37
N HIS A 496 10.12 -4.22 19.74
CA HIS A 496 11.42 -3.73 20.20
C HIS A 496 11.62 -2.27 19.81
N LEU A 497 11.88 -1.39 20.80
CA LEU A 497 12.06 0.06 20.59
C LEU A 497 13.10 0.40 19.51
N LYS A 498 14.20 -0.35 19.44
CA LYS A 498 15.24 -0.16 18.42
C LYS A 498 14.72 -0.44 17.00
N SER A 499 13.91 -1.50 16.83
CA SER A 499 13.30 -1.83 15.54
C SER A 499 12.32 -0.73 15.13
N LEU A 500 11.44 -0.33 16.04
CA LEU A 500 10.46 0.74 15.82
C LEU A 500 11.12 2.03 15.35
N LEU A 501 12.08 2.58 16.12
CA LEU A 501 12.76 3.82 15.76
C LEU A 501 13.49 3.75 14.42
N LEU A 502 14.11 2.60 14.11
CA LEU A 502 14.85 2.41 12.86
C LEU A 502 13.90 2.32 11.66
N GLN A 503 12.78 1.60 11.78
CA GLN A 503 11.73 1.55 10.75
C GLN A 503 11.10 2.93 10.54
N THR A 504 10.74 3.62 11.62
CA THR A 504 10.18 4.98 11.56
C THR A 504 11.14 5.93 10.87
N TRP A 505 12.43 5.91 11.22
CA TRP A 505 13.45 6.74 10.60
C TRP A 505 13.62 6.45 9.10
N GLN A 506 13.64 5.17 8.70
CA GLN A 506 13.75 4.78 7.29
C GLN A 506 12.54 5.28 6.48
N ARG A 507 11.32 5.10 7.01
CA ARG A 507 10.08 5.58 6.38
C ARG A 507 10.07 7.11 6.29
N LEU A 508 10.41 7.80 7.37
CA LEU A 508 10.47 9.26 7.45
C LEU A 508 11.53 9.85 6.51
N LYS A 509 12.78 9.33 6.54
CA LYS A 509 13.85 9.74 5.62
C LYS A 509 13.44 9.55 4.16
N GLY A 510 12.82 8.40 3.86
CA GLY A 510 12.31 8.11 2.52
C GLY A 510 11.24 9.11 2.06
N PHE A 511 10.39 9.58 2.97
CA PHE A 511 9.42 10.65 2.69
C PHE A 511 10.12 11.99 2.48
N VAL A 512 10.92 12.46 3.45
CA VAL A 512 11.59 13.77 3.42
C VAL A 512 12.45 13.95 2.18
N LEU A 513 13.26 12.95 1.80
CA LEU A 513 14.13 13.06 0.63
C LEU A 513 13.38 13.01 -0.71
N ARG A 514 12.25 12.32 -0.80
CA ARG A 514 11.48 12.19 -2.05
C ARG A 514 10.51 13.36 -2.22
N ALA A 515 9.70 13.62 -1.21
CA ALA A 515 8.75 14.73 -1.21
C ALA A 515 9.48 16.08 -1.19
N GLY A 516 10.49 16.23 -0.33
CA GLY A 516 11.24 17.47 -0.20
C GLY A 516 11.92 17.93 -1.49
N LYS A 517 12.49 17.00 -2.28
CA LYS A 517 13.08 17.34 -3.59
C LYS A 517 12.05 17.95 -4.54
N VAL A 518 10.86 17.35 -4.62
CA VAL A 518 9.81 17.82 -5.53
C VAL A 518 9.23 19.14 -5.03
N ILE A 519 8.97 19.25 -3.72
CA ILE A 519 8.42 20.46 -3.12
C ILE A 519 9.38 21.63 -3.31
N VAL A 520 10.67 21.48 -3.01
CA VAL A 520 11.66 22.55 -3.21
C VAL A 520 11.74 22.99 -4.68
N ILE A 521 11.77 22.05 -5.63
CA ILE A 521 11.79 22.38 -7.07
C ILE A 521 10.54 23.17 -7.46
N VAL A 522 9.37 22.74 -7.00
CA VAL A 522 8.09 23.39 -7.27
C VAL A 522 8.02 24.77 -6.62
N SER A 523 8.45 24.92 -5.35
CA SER A 523 8.47 26.21 -4.65
C SER A 523 9.44 27.20 -5.29
N VAL A 524 10.59 26.73 -5.78
CA VAL A 524 11.51 27.56 -6.58
C VAL A 524 10.85 28.02 -7.88
N PHE A 525 10.13 27.12 -8.57
CA PHE A 525 9.44 27.45 -9.81
C PHE A 525 8.27 28.43 -9.58
N ILE A 526 7.46 28.21 -8.54
CA ILE A 526 6.38 29.12 -8.15
C ILE A 526 6.95 30.47 -7.72
N GLY A 527 8.02 30.49 -6.91
CA GLY A 527 8.71 31.71 -6.51
C GLY A 527 9.21 32.49 -7.72
N ALA A 528 9.80 31.82 -8.73
CA ALA A 528 10.19 32.45 -9.98
C ALA A 528 8.99 33.05 -10.73
N LEU A 529 7.89 32.28 -10.89
CA LEU A 529 6.70 32.77 -11.57
C LEU A 529 5.99 33.90 -10.80
N ASN A 530 6.17 33.97 -9.49
CA ASN A 530 5.62 35.01 -8.64
C ASN A 530 6.43 36.33 -8.75
N SER A 531 7.75 36.23 -8.84
CA SER A 531 8.65 37.41 -8.89
C SER A 531 8.85 37.99 -10.30
N PHE A 532 8.62 37.23 -11.36
CA PHE A 532 8.85 37.65 -12.75
C PHE A 532 7.57 37.67 -13.60
N SER A 533 7.50 38.63 -14.53
CA SER A 533 6.50 38.66 -15.60
C SER A 533 6.94 37.79 -16.79
N PHE A 534 6.00 37.45 -17.69
CA PHE A 534 6.34 36.76 -18.95
C PHE A 534 7.29 37.55 -19.87
N SER A 535 7.48 38.85 -19.61
CA SER A 535 8.46 39.70 -20.31
C SER A 535 9.88 39.61 -19.72
N GLY A 536 10.09 38.85 -18.64
CA GLY A 536 11.36 38.71 -17.94
C GLY A 536 11.69 39.85 -16.97
N LYS A 537 10.78 40.81 -16.77
CA LYS A 537 10.93 41.90 -15.80
C LYS A 537 10.46 41.49 -14.41
N THR A 538 11.15 41.95 -13.37
CA THR A 538 10.71 41.84 -11.97
C THR A 538 9.43 42.63 -11.76
N VAL A 539 8.50 42.08 -10.98
CA VAL A 539 7.16 42.64 -10.82
C VAL A 539 6.99 43.19 -9.40
N ASP A 540 6.56 44.45 -9.29
CA ASP A 540 6.32 45.12 -8.01
C ASP A 540 4.91 44.81 -7.45
N ASN A 541 3.97 44.38 -8.31
CA ASN A 541 2.60 44.02 -7.94
C ASN A 541 2.30 42.57 -8.33
N ILE A 542 1.91 41.75 -7.35
CA ILE A 542 1.74 40.30 -7.52
C ILE A 542 0.71 39.92 -8.60
N ASN A 543 -0.23 40.82 -8.88
CA ASN A 543 -1.27 40.68 -9.90
C ASN A 543 -0.75 40.71 -11.34
N ASP A 544 0.46 41.22 -11.59
CA ASP A 544 1.10 41.28 -12.91
C ASP A 544 2.15 40.16 -13.10
N SER A 545 2.24 39.24 -12.14
CA SER A 545 3.16 38.09 -12.19
C SER A 545 2.81 37.11 -13.30
N ALA A 546 3.81 36.36 -13.80
CA ALA A 546 3.57 35.27 -14.74
C ALA A 546 2.61 34.23 -14.16
N LEU A 547 2.70 33.97 -12.84
CA LEU A 547 1.78 33.09 -12.13
C LEU A 547 0.32 33.56 -12.22
N ALA A 548 0.05 34.84 -11.94
CA ALA A 548 -1.30 35.41 -12.01
C ALA A 548 -1.89 35.32 -13.42
N SER A 549 -1.09 35.62 -14.45
CA SER A 549 -1.56 35.58 -15.84
C SER A 549 -1.89 34.16 -16.34
N VAL A 550 -1.11 33.13 -15.98
CA VAL A 550 -1.47 31.72 -16.29
C VAL A 550 -2.73 31.30 -15.55
N SER A 551 -2.83 31.65 -14.26
CA SER A 551 -3.95 31.23 -13.43
C SER A 551 -5.26 31.85 -13.88
N ARG A 552 -5.28 33.14 -14.26
CA ARG A 552 -6.49 33.80 -14.80
C ARG A 552 -7.03 33.15 -16.08
N VAL A 553 -6.19 32.49 -16.88
CA VAL A 553 -6.65 31.72 -18.06
C VAL A 553 -7.39 30.44 -17.66
N LEU A 554 -6.99 29.82 -16.54
CA LEU A 554 -7.58 28.59 -16.04
C LEU A 554 -8.78 28.82 -15.11
N THR A 555 -8.85 29.97 -14.42
CA THR A 555 -9.91 30.30 -13.45
C THR A 555 -11.33 30.21 -14.01
N PRO A 556 -11.64 30.60 -15.27
CA PRO A 556 -13.00 30.48 -15.82
C PRO A 556 -13.54 29.03 -15.86
N LEU A 557 -12.65 28.03 -15.89
CA LEU A 557 -13.07 26.63 -15.79
C LEU A 557 -13.63 26.27 -14.41
N LEU A 558 -13.33 27.06 -13.38
CA LEU A 558 -13.78 26.85 -12.00
C LEU A 558 -15.02 27.68 -11.64
N THR A 559 -15.51 28.53 -12.54
CA THR A 559 -16.74 29.32 -12.34
C THR A 559 -17.96 28.45 -11.99
N PRO A 560 -18.18 27.27 -12.62
CA PRO A 560 -19.28 26.38 -12.23
C PRO A 560 -19.21 25.84 -10.80
N ILE A 561 -18.04 25.91 -10.18
CA ILE A 561 -17.76 25.46 -8.80
C ILE A 561 -17.88 26.64 -7.81
N GLY A 562 -18.03 27.88 -8.29
CA GLY A 562 -18.17 29.08 -7.47
C GLY A 562 -16.89 29.88 -7.29
N VAL A 563 -15.83 29.58 -8.04
CA VAL A 563 -14.62 30.42 -8.06
C VAL A 563 -14.77 31.49 -9.13
N HIS A 564 -14.88 32.75 -8.72
CA HIS A 564 -14.99 33.89 -9.64
C HIS A 564 -13.65 34.24 -10.30
N GLU A 565 -13.69 34.91 -11.46
CA GLU A 565 -12.50 35.27 -12.26
C GLU A 565 -11.48 36.12 -11.46
N ASP A 566 -11.96 36.91 -10.50
CA ASP A 566 -11.14 37.76 -9.63
C ASP A 566 -10.38 36.99 -8.54
N ASN A 567 -10.66 35.69 -8.38
CA ASN A 567 -10.06 34.81 -7.39
C ASN A 567 -9.10 33.79 -8.03
N TRP A 568 -8.15 34.30 -8.82
CA TRP A 568 -7.09 33.49 -9.44
C TRP A 568 -6.17 32.83 -8.39
N GLN A 569 -6.06 33.41 -7.19
CA GLN A 569 -5.32 32.85 -6.05
C GLN A 569 -5.82 31.45 -5.67
N ALA A 570 -7.14 31.23 -5.67
CA ALA A 570 -7.71 29.90 -5.41
C ALA A 570 -7.30 28.89 -6.50
N THR A 571 -7.16 29.33 -7.75
CA THR A 571 -6.69 28.47 -8.86
C THR A 571 -5.24 28.08 -8.67
N VAL A 572 -4.38 29.01 -8.23
CA VAL A 572 -3.00 28.71 -7.84
C VAL A 572 -2.96 27.71 -6.69
N GLY A 573 -3.78 27.92 -5.65
CA GLY A 573 -3.89 27.00 -4.51
C GLY A 573 -4.25 25.57 -4.92
N LEU A 574 -5.16 25.38 -5.89
CA LEU A 574 -5.47 24.04 -6.40
C LEU A 574 -4.27 23.40 -7.13
N PHE A 575 -3.55 24.19 -7.92
CA PHE A 575 -2.37 23.73 -8.66
C PHE A 575 -1.22 23.35 -7.72
N THR A 576 -0.90 24.20 -6.74
CA THR A 576 0.12 23.89 -5.72
C THR A 576 -0.31 22.67 -4.89
N GLY A 577 -1.61 22.56 -4.57
CA GLY A 577 -2.16 21.39 -3.90
C GLY A 577 -2.11 20.09 -4.71
N ALA A 578 -2.12 20.15 -6.04
CA ALA A 578 -1.93 18.95 -6.89
C ALA A 578 -0.50 18.42 -6.75
N MET A 579 0.45 19.30 -6.46
CA MET A 579 1.84 18.93 -6.16
C MET A 579 1.95 18.43 -4.72
N ALA A 580 1.57 19.27 -3.74
CA ALA A 580 1.58 18.95 -2.32
C ALA A 580 0.41 19.66 -1.59
N LYS A 581 -0.44 18.90 -0.90
CA LYS A 581 -1.68 19.42 -0.27
C LYS A 581 -1.36 20.36 0.89
N GLU A 582 -0.27 20.08 1.56
CA GLU A 582 0.23 20.79 2.73
C GLU A 582 0.60 22.25 2.40
N VAL A 583 1.01 22.50 1.16
CA VAL A 583 1.49 23.83 0.70
C VAL A 583 0.34 24.78 0.36
N VAL A 584 -0.90 24.28 0.26
CA VAL A 584 -2.07 25.06 -0.17
C VAL A 584 -2.33 26.23 0.78
N VAL A 585 -2.37 25.97 2.09
CA VAL A 585 -2.66 27.00 3.10
C VAL A 585 -1.58 28.09 3.07
N GLY A 586 -0.30 27.71 3.06
CA GLY A 586 0.81 28.67 2.95
C GLY A 586 0.74 29.50 1.67
N THR A 587 0.47 28.87 0.53
CA THR A 587 0.33 29.58 -0.77
C THR A 587 -0.81 30.60 -0.72
N LEU A 588 -1.98 30.20 -0.22
CA LEU A 588 -3.14 31.09 -0.12
C LEU A 588 -2.87 32.21 0.89
N ASN A 589 -2.23 31.91 2.03
CA ASN A 589 -1.84 32.91 3.02
C ASN A 589 -0.97 34.00 2.38
N THR A 590 0.11 33.62 1.68
CA THR A 590 1.01 34.56 1.01
C THR A 590 0.29 35.35 -0.09
N LEU A 591 -0.48 34.70 -0.95
CA LEU A 591 -1.14 35.38 -2.08
C LEU A 591 -2.25 36.35 -1.62
N TYR A 592 -3.00 36.01 -0.56
CA TYR A 592 -4.04 36.88 -0.02
C TYR A 592 -3.50 37.97 0.93
N THR A 593 -2.33 37.79 1.57
CA THR A 593 -1.66 38.87 2.34
C THR A 593 -0.88 39.84 1.45
N ALA A 594 -0.27 39.36 0.37
CA ALA A 594 0.52 40.17 -0.56
C ALA A 594 -0.29 41.28 -1.27
N GLU A 595 -1.63 41.18 -1.32
CA GLU A 595 -2.48 42.27 -1.81
C GLU A 595 -2.63 43.43 -0.79
N ASN A 596 -2.31 43.24 0.49
CA ASN A 596 -2.61 44.20 1.57
C ASN A 596 -1.40 44.70 2.38
N ILE A 597 -0.19 44.19 2.17
CA ILE A 597 0.98 44.57 3.00
C ILE A 597 2.18 44.88 2.10
N HIS A 598 2.65 46.14 2.16
CA HIS A 598 4.03 46.48 1.83
C HIS A 598 4.93 45.80 2.88
N GLU A 599 5.70 44.79 2.49
CA GLU A 599 6.65 44.10 3.37
C GLU A 599 7.50 45.13 4.13
N ALA A 600 7.56 45.02 5.46
CA ALA A 600 8.54 45.75 6.24
C ALA A 600 9.94 45.26 5.82
N PRO A 601 10.88 46.15 5.46
CA PRO A 601 12.20 45.74 5.01
C PRO A 601 12.92 44.93 6.10
N PHE A 602 13.47 43.78 5.72
CA PHE A 602 14.28 42.95 6.61
C PHE A 602 15.47 43.76 7.15
N ASP A 603 15.56 43.90 8.47
CA ASP A 603 16.67 44.58 9.13
C ASP A 603 17.80 43.58 9.44
N ALA A 604 18.80 43.56 8.55
CA ALA A 604 19.95 42.66 8.68
C ALA A 604 20.85 42.97 9.89
N ALA A 605 20.75 44.16 10.51
CA ALA A 605 21.60 44.57 11.61
C ALA A 605 21.15 44.03 12.98
N SER A 606 19.87 43.69 13.12
CA SER A 606 19.28 43.16 14.37
C SER A 606 19.12 41.64 14.38
N PHE A 607 19.43 40.95 13.27
CA PHE A 607 19.30 39.50 13.15
C PHE A 607 20.35 38.72 13.97
N SER A 608 19.89 37.77 14.78
CA SER A 608 20.72 36.84 15.55
C SER A 608 20.16 35.43 15.46
N LEU A 609 20.86 34.56 14.71
CA LEU A 609 20.46 33.16 14.51
C LEU A 609 20.36 32.37 15.83
N LYS A 610 21.20 32.70 16.81
CA LYS A 610 21.16 32.04 18.12
C LYS A 610 19.88 32.39 18.87
N ASP A 611 19.48 33.65 18.84
CA ASP A 611 18.32 34.12 19.61
C ASP A 611 17.02 33.55 19.01
N GLU A 612 16.86 33.56 17.69
CA GLU A 612 15.71 32.94 17.02
C GLU A 612 15.62 31.43 17.29
N LEU A 613 16.73 30.69 17.24
CA LEU A 613 16.72 29.26 17.57
C LEU A 613 16.41 28.99 19.04
N THR A 614 16.88 29.82 19.96
CA THR A 614 16.52 29.68 21.39
C THR A 614 15.06 30.02 21.66
N ALA A 615 14.50 31.00 20.95
CA ALA A 615 13.09 31.33 21.02
C ALA A 615 12.23 30.17 20.49
N ALA A 616 12.58 29.60 19.34
CA ALA A 616 11.90 28.43 18.77
C ALA A 616 11.93 27.21 19.71
N LEU A 617 13.06 26.99 20.39
CA LEU A 617 13.20 25.95 21.42
C LEU A 617 12.31 26.21 22.65
N ALA A 618 12.27 27.46 23.12
CA ALA A 618 11.44 27.85 24.26
C ALA A 618 9.95 27.70 23.95
N GLU A 619 9.53 28.12 22.75
CA GLU A 619 8.17 27.94 22.24
C GLU A 619 7.79 26.46 22.16
N THR A 620 8.65 25.63 21.55
CA THR A 620 8.44 24.17 21.46
C THR A 620 8.28 23.53 22.84
N TRP A 621 9.10 23.94 23.81
CA TRP A 621 9.00 23.44 25.18
C TRP A 621 7.69 23.85 25.86
N GLN A 622 7.20 25.06 25.59
CA GLN A 622 5.92 25.54 26.08
C GLN A 622 4.76 24.78 25.43
N SER A 623 4.77 24.63 24.10
CA SER A 623 3.79 23.84 23.35
C SER A 623 3.73 22.39 23.83
N LEU A 624 4.86 21.75 24.12
CA LEU A 624 4.92 20.41 24.72
C LEU A 624 4.21 20.32 26.07
N LYS A 625 4.37 21.32 26.95
CA LYS A 625 3.65 21.35 28.23
C LYS A 625 2.15 21.53 28.03
N ASP A 626 1.77 22.44 27.15
CA ASP A 626 0.37 22.76 26.87
C ASP A 626 -0.36 21.59 26.19
N THR A 627 0.36 20.78 25.43
CA THR A 627 -0.15 19.58 24.75
C THR A 627 -0.64 18.50 25.71
N PHE A 628 -0.04 18.38 26.91
CA PHE A 628 -0.48 17.45 27.94
C PHE A 628 -1.53 18.06 28.90
N SER A 629 -2.02 19.27 28.62
CA SER A 629 -3.11 19.89 29.38
C SER A 629 -4.47 19.24 29.07
N LEU A 630 -5.38 19.27 30.05
CA LEU A 630 -6.68 18.60 29.96
C LEU A 630 -7.60 19.19 28.87
N SER A 631 -7.42 20.48 28.50
CA SER A 631 -8.21 21.18 27.48
C SER A 631 -7.86 20.73 26.06
N VAL A 632 -6.58 20.51 25.76
CA VAL A 632 -6.10 20.10 24.43
C VAL A 632 -6.44 18.63 24.14
N LEU A 633 -6.42 17.77 25.16
CA LEU A 633 -6.85 16.38 25.05
C LEU A 633 -8.37 16.23 24.79
N ALA A 634 -9.18 17.24 25.16
CA ALA A 634 -10.62 17.24 24.97
C ALA A 634 -11.06 17.73 23.57
N ASN A 635 -10.25 18.55 22.88
CA ASN A 635 -10.57 19.14 21.58
C ASN A 635 -9.45 18.94 20.52
N PRO A 636 -9.41 17.79 19.84
CA PRO A 636 -8.39 17.48 18.82
C PRO A 636 -8.40 18.42 17.59
N ILE A 637 -9.53 19.09 17.32
CA ILE A 637 -9.65 20.07 16.23
C ILE A 637 -8.82 21.34 16.53
N GLU A 638 -8.74 21.73 17.80
CA GLU A 638 -8.02 22.94 18.22
C GLU A 638 -6.50 22.71 18.18
N ALA A 639 -6.05 21.50 18.52
CA ALA A 639 -4.65 21.10 18.38
C ALA A 639 -4.16 21.09 16.92
N SER A 640 -5.04 20.78 15.96
CA SER A 640 -4.72 20.79 14.53
C SER A 640 -4.74 22.19 13.90
N LYS A 641 -5.17 23.24 14.63
CA LYS A 641 -5.18 24.63 14.11
C LYS A 641 -3.77 25.22 13.97
N GLY A 642 -2.80 24.76 14.76
CA GLY A 642 -1.41 25.24 14.68
C GLY A 642 -0.77 25.01 13.30
N ASP A 643 -1.21 23.98 12.57
CA ASP A 643 -0.77 23.67 11.19
C ASP A 643 -1.35 24.63 10.12
N GLY A 644 -2.27 25.54 10.48
CA GLY A 644 -3.10 26.29 9.52
C GLY A 644 -3.40 27.73 9.90
N GLU A 645 -2.57 28.40 10.72
CA GLU A 645 -2.79 29.82 11.01
C GLU A 645 -2.58 30.67 9.74
N MET A 646 -3.69 31.10 9.13
CA MET A 646 -3.68 32.22 8.19
C MET A 646 -3.70 33.54 8.97
N ALA A 647 -2.97 34.53 8.46
CA ALA A 647 -3.05 35.88 9.01
C ALA A 647 -4.50 36.39 8.95
N THR A 648 -4.96 37.08 9.99
CA THR A 648 -6.34 37.59 10.07
C THR A 648 -6.72 38.46 8.86
N GLY A 649 -5.77 39.22 8.33
CA GLY A 649 -5.93 40.00 7.09
C GLY A 649 -6.17 39.14 5.85
N ALA A 650 -5.47 38.00 5.71
CA ALA A 650 -5.65 37.09 4.58
C ALA A 650 -7.00 36.35 4.64
N MET A 651 -7.48 36.00 5.83
CA MET A 651 -8.82 35.41 6.00
C MET A 651 -9.94 36.36 5.54
N GLY A 652 -9.81 37.66 5.82
CA GLY A 652 -10.76 38.67 5.37
C GLY A 652 -10.82 38.81 3.84
N VAL A 653 -9.66 38.86 3.18
CA VAL A 653 -9.57 38.93 1.70
C VAL A 653 -10.12 37.67 1.06
N MET A 654 -9.76 36.50 1.59
CA MET A 654 -10.28 35.21 1.11
C MET A 654 -11.81 35.16 1.20
N SER A 655 -12.38 35.60 2.33
CA SER A 655 -13.84 35.67 2.52
C SER A 655 -14.51 36.58 1.48
N ALA A 656 -13.95 37.77 1.25
CA ALA A 656 -14.45 38.70 0.24
C ALA A 656 -14.38 38.14 -1.20
N LYS A 657 -13.29 37.45 -1.55
CA LYS A 657 -13.04 36.91 -2.91
C LYS A 657 -13.88 35.68 -3.24
N PHE A 658 -14.19 34.82 -2.26
CA PHE A 658 -15.11 33.69 -2.46
C PHE A 658 -16.58 34.11 -2.45
N GLY A 659 -16.92 35.20 -1.75
CA GLY A 659 -18.24 35.86 -1.80
C GLY A 659 -19.40 35.09 -1.14
N SER A 660 -19.31 33.77 -0.96
CA SER A 660 -20.33 32.95 -0.31
C SER A 660 -19.77 31.71 0.38
N GLU A 661 -20.43 31.28 1.46
CA GLU A 661 -20.15 30.01 2.14
C GLU A 661 -20.33 28.79 1.22
N ALA A 662 -21.30 28.85 0.30
CA ALA A 662 -21.54 27.79 -0.68
C ALA A 662 -20.37 27.63 -1.67
N ALA A 663 -19.77 28.73 -2.12
CA ALA A 663 -18.57 28.70 -2.97
C ALA A 663 -17.37 28.13 -2.20
N ALA A 664 -17.19 28.54 -0.94
CA ALA A 664 -16.14 28.01 -0.07
C ALA A 664 -16.30 26.49 0.16
N TYR A 665 -17.50 26.01 0.49
CA TYR A 665 -17.74 24.57 0.68
C TYR A 665 -17.55 23.77 -0.62
N SER A 666 -18.02 24.30 -1.75
CA SER A 666 -17.81 23.71 -3.07
C SER A 666 -16.32 23.57 -3.41
N TYR A 667 -15.52 24.61 -3.12
CA TYR A 667 -14.07 24.56 -3.25
C TYR A 667 -13.46 23.48 -2.35
N LEU A 668 -13.95 23.32 -1.11
CA LEU A 668 -13.50 22.24 -0.22
C LEU A 668 -13.85 20.84 -0.73
N ILE A 669 -15.04 20.64 -1.32
CA ILE A 669 -15.40 19.37 -2.01
C ILE A 669 -14.40 19.10 -3.12
N PHE A 670 -14.06 20.12 -3.91
CA PHE A 670 -13.09 19.97 -4.98
C PHE A 670 -11.71 19.58 -4.43
N VAL A 671 -11.20 20.30 -3.43
CA VAL A 671 -9.93 20.00 -2.76
C VAL A 671 -9.88 18.60 -2.15
N LEU A 672 -11.01 18.13 -1.63
CA LEU A 672 -11.17 16.79 -1.07
C LEU A 672 -10.98 15.69 -2.13
N LEU A 673 -11.62 15.83 -3.29
CA LEU A 673 -11.80 14.71 -4.22
C LEU A 673 -10.90 14.76 -5.45
N TYR A 674 -10.27 15.90 -5.74
CA TYR A 674 -9.48 16.06 -6.95
C TYR A 674 -8.15 15.29 -6.89
N ILE A 675 -7.36 15.51 -7.94
CA ILE A 675 -6.03 14.97 -8.20
C ILE A 675 -5.23 14.69 -6.91
N PRO A 676 -4.77 13.44 -6.67
CA PRO A 676 -3.92 13.11 -5.52
C PRO A 676 -2.58 13.86 -5.61
N CYS A 677 -1.85 14.02 -4.50
CA CYS A 677 -0.54 14.68 -4.58
C CYS A 677 0.47 13.90 -5.44
N ILE A 678 1.49 14.57 -5.98
CA ILE A 678 2.45 13.96 -6.90
C ILE A 678 3.17 12.74 -6.32
N SER A 679 3.42 12.75 -5.00
CA SER A 679 3.99 11.62 -4.27
C SER A 679 3.09 10.39 -4.32
N VAL A 680 1.77 10.57 -4.25
CA VAL A 680 0.79 9.49 -4.36
C VAL A 680 0.69 9.02 -5.80
N MET A 681 0.71 9.91 -6.79
CA MET A 681 0.75 9.51 -8.20
C MET A 681 1.95 8.63 -8.51
N GLY A 682 3.13 9.02 -8.03
CA GLY A 682 4.36 8.23 -8.17
C GLY A 682 4.25 6.86 -7.49
N ALA A 683 3.61 6.79 -6.33
CA ALA A 683 3.33 5.52 -5.66
C ALA A 683 2.35 4.65 -6.48
N ILE A 684 1.25 5.21 -6.99
CA ILE A 684 0.28 4.50 -7.83
C ILE A 684 0.97 3.94 -9.08
N ALA A 685 1.78 4.75 -9.76
CA ALA A 685 2.48 4.33 -10.97
C ALA A 685 3.46 3.18 -10.72
N ARG A 686 4.07 3.13 -9.52
CA ARG A 686 5.01 2.08 -9.11
C ARG A 686 4.29 0.78 -8.70
N GLU A 687 3.20 0.88 -7.95
CA GLU A 687 2.48 -0.28 -7.41
C GLU A 687 1.46 -0.89 -8.39
N SER A 688 1.08 -0.14 -9.42
CA SER A 688 0.15 -0.59 -10.46
C SER A 688 0.72 -0.39 -11.87
N SER A 689 0.39 0.73 -12.54
CA SER A 689 0.96 1.12 -13.83
C SER A 689 0.78 2.62 -14.08
N ARG A 690 1.50 3.17 -15.05
CA ARG A 690 1.30 4.56 -15.51
C ARG A 690 -0.12 4.80 -16.07
N GLY A 691 -0.75 3.79 -16.67
CA GLY A 691 -2.14 3.88 -17.14
C GLY A 691 -3.13 4.04 -15.99
N TRP A 692 -2.96 3.26 -14.92
CA TRP A 692 -3.79 3.36 -13.72
C TRP A 692 -3.56 4.65 -12.92
N MET A 693 -2.33 5.19 -12.93
CA MET A 693 -2.05 6.53 -12.44
C MET A 693 -2.84 7.60 -13.21
N GLY A 694 -2.81 7.56 -14.55
CA GLY A 694 -3.58 8.48 -15.39
C GLY A 694 -5.09 8.36 -15.15
N PHE A 695 -5.59 7.14 -15.02
CA PHE A 695 -6.98 6.88 -14.66
C PHE A 695 -7.35 7.51 -13.30
N SER A 696 -6.52 7.32 -12.26
CA SER A 696 -6.77 7.91 -10.93
C SER A 696 -6.85 9.44 -10.97
N ILE A 697 -5.98 10.10 -11.74
CA ILE A 697 -5.97 11.56 -11.92
C ILE A 697 -7.27 12.03 -12.59
N LEU A 698 -7.61 11.43 -13.73
CA LEU A 698 -8.78 11.83 -14.51
C LEU A 698 -10.09 11.51 -13.77
N TRP A 699 -10.14 10.36 -13.10
CA TRP A 699 -11.29 9.94 -12.30
C TRP A 699 -11.51 10.85 -11.10
N GLY A 700 -10.46 11.15 -10.33
CA GLY A 700 -10.53 12.09 -9.21
C GLY A 700 -10.95 13.49 -9.65
N LEU A 701 -10.36 14.01 -10.74
CA LEU A 701 -10.73 15.31 -11.29
C LEU A 701 -12.20 15.34 -11.74
N ASN A 702 -12.68 14.28 -12.41
CA ASN A 702 -14.07 14.17 -12.83
C ASN A 702 -15.03 14.14 -11.63
N ILE A 703 -14.77 13.30 -10.61
CA ILE A 703 -15.60 13.23 -9.41
C ILE A 703 -15.63 14.60 -8.70
N ALA A 704 -14.47 15.20 -8.47
CA ALA A 704 -14.35 16.48 -7.78
C ALA A 704 -15.12 17.58 -8.50
N TYR A 705 -14.90 17.71 -9.82
CA TYR A 705 -15.57 18.70 -10.63
C TYR A 705 -17.09 18.48 -10.66
N SER A 706 -17.51 17.23 -10.85
CA SER A 706 -18.93 16.88 -10.92
C SER A 706 -19.66 17.20 -9.62
N LEU A 707 -19.11 16.74 -8.48
CA LEU A 707 -19.79 16.89 -7.21
C LEU A 707 -19.78 18.34 -6.71
N ALA A 708 -18.66 19.05 -6.87
CA ALA A 708 -18.56 20.44 -6.49
C ALA A 708 -19.50 21.33 -7.34
N THR A 709 -19.56 21.09 -8.66
CA THR A 709 -20.51 21.79 -9.55
C THR A 709 -21.96 21.49 -9.18
N LEU A 710 -22.32 20.22 -8.96
CA LEU A 710 -23.68 19.85 -8.55
C LEU A 710 -24.08 20.51 -7.22
N PHE A 711 -23.16 20.58 -6.26
CA PHE A 711 -23.40 21.23 -4.98
C PHE A 711 -23.59 22.75 -5.14
N TYR A 712 -22.65 23.45 -5.77
CA TYR A 712 -22.70 24.91 -5.87
C TYR A 712 -23.87 25.39 -6.72
N GLN A 713 -24.11 24.79 -7.89
CA GLN A 713 -25.23 25.13 -8.75
C GLN A 713 -26.58 24.74 -8.13
N GLY A 714 -26.63 23.67 -7.33
CA GLY A 714 -27.80 23.34 -6.53
C GLY A 714 -28.10 24.39 -5.46
N ALA A 715 -27.07 24.85 -4.73
CA ALA A 715 -27.20 25.88 -3.70
C ALA A 715 -27.54 27.26 -4.26
N THR A 716 -27.08 27.58 -5.48
CA THR A 716 -27.29 28.87 -6.17
C THR A 716 -28.38 28.82 -7.24
N PHE A 717 -29.19 27.75 -7.27
CA PHE A 717 -30.18 27.54 -8.32
C PHE A 717 -31.19 28.71 -8.43
N GLN A 718 -31.53 29.34 -7.31
CA GLN A 718 -32.46 30.47 -7.27
C GLN A 718 -31.89 31.75 -7.87
N THR A 719 -30.57 31.95 -7.85
CA THR A 719 -29.94 33.16 -8.39
C THR A 719 -29.70 33.07 -9.89
N HIS A 720 -29.31 31.90 -10.41
CA HIS A 720 -29.03 31.70 -11.84
C HIS A 720 -29.59 30.36 -12.36
N PRO A 721 -30.92 30.22 -12.55
CA PRO A 721 -31.58 28.93 -12.81
C PRO A 721 -31.20 28.29 -14.16
N LEU A 722 -31.07 29.09 -15.23
CA LEU A 722 -30.73 28.58 -16.56
C LEU A 722 -29.29 28.03 -16.63
N PHE A 723 -28.33 28.76 -16.08
CA PHE A 723 -26.94 28.32 -16.02
C PHE A 723 -26.77 27.12 -15.10
N SER A 724 -27.40 27.14 -13.92
CA SER A 724 -27.36 26.03 -12.97
C SER A 724 -27.89 24.74 -13.59
N LEU A 725 -29.06 24.80 -14.25
CA LEU A 725 -29.68 23.63 -14.88
C LEU A 725 -28.80 23.05 -16.00
N THR A 726 -28.25 23.91 -16.87
CA THR A 726 -27.41 23.46 -17.99
C THR A 726 -26.10 22.84 -17.50
N ALA A 727 -25.44 23.45 -16.51
CA ALA A 727 -24.24 22.91 -15.89
C ALA A 727 -24.50 21.54 -15.21
N MET A 728 -25.57 21.42 -14.44
CA MET A 728 -25.96 20.16 -13.79
C MET A 728 -26.26 19.05 -14.82
N LEU A 729 -27.04 19.35 -15.86
CA LEU A 729 -27.35 18.37 -16.91
C LEU A 729 -26.12 17.93 -17.68
N ALA A 730 -25.22 18.86 -18.03
CA ALA A 730 -23.97 18.53 -18.72
C ALA A 730 -23.11 17.57 -17.90
N VAL A 731 -22.96 17.83 -16.59
CA VAL A 731 -22.22 16.97 -15.66
C VAL A 731 -22.86 15.57 -15.57
N VAL A 732 -24.18 15.49 -15.40
CA VAL A 732 -24.89 14.20 -15.28
C VAL A 732 -24.77 13.38 -16.57
N LEU A 733 -25.00 14.01 -17.72
CA LEU A 733 -24.90 13.34 -19.03
C LEU A 733 -23.48 12.84 -19.30
N PHE A 734 -22.46 13.64 -18.98
CA PHE A 734 -21.06 13.25 -19.11
C PHE A 734 -20.75 12.00 -18.27
N ASN A 735 -21.17 11.97 -17.00
CA ASN A 735 -20.94 10.83 -16.11
C ASN A 735 -21.69 9.57 -16.57
N ILE A 736 -22.92 9.69 -17.08
CA ILE A 736 -23.67 8.55 -17.65
C ILE A 736 -22.93 7.99 -18.87
N ALA A 737 -22.45 8.87 -19.76
CA ALA A 737 -21.70 8.47 -20.95
C ALA A 737 -20.39 7.76 -20.57
N LEU A 738 -19.65 8.33 -19.60
CA LEU A 738 -18.40 7.77 -19.09
C LEU A 738 -18.60 6.38 -18.47
N LEU A 739 -19.58 6.23 -17.57
CA LEU A 739 -19.89 4.94 -16.95
C LEU A 739 -20.33 3.89 -17.99
N THR A 740 -21.07 4.31 -19.02
CA THR A 740 -21.47 3.42 -20.13
C THR A 740 -20.27 3.00 -20.97
N ALA A 741 -19.36 3.92 -21.27
CA ALA A 741 -18.12 3.64 -22.00
C ALA A 741 -17.22 2.66 -21.22
N LEU A 742 -17.06 2.86 -19.91
CA LEU A 742 -16.28 1.97 -19.04
C LEU A 742 -16.90 0.57 -18.95
N ARG A 743 -18.24 0.47 -18.89
CA ARG A 743 -18.95 -0.83 -18.96
C ARG A 743 -18.73 -1.53 -20.31
N ARG A 744 -18.61 -0.79 -21.42
CA ARG A 744 -18.39 -1.36 -22.76
C ARG A 744 -16.93 -1.75 -23.02
N ALA A 745 -15.96 -1.07 -22.40
CA ALA A 745 -14.53 -1.41 -22.51
C ALA A 745 -14.15 -2.77 -21.88
N ARG A 746 -15.10 -3.41 -21.18
CA ARG A 746 -15.01 -4.71 -20.50
C ARG A 746 -14.33 -5.83 -21.29
N SER A 747 -14.61 -5.98 -22.59
CA SER A 747 -14.12 -7.15 -23.36
C SER A 747 -12.67 -7.03 -23.84
N ARG A 748 -11.98 -5.91 -23.57
CA ARG A 748 -10.61 -5.66 -24.03
C ARG A 748 -9.59 -5.56 -22.90
N VAL A 749 -10.04 -5.54 -21.65
CA VAL A 749 -9.17 -5.49 -20.46
C VAL A 749 -9.17 -6.87 -19.82
N ASP A 750 -8.71 -7.88 -20.56
CA ASP A 750 -8.09 -9.01 -19.88
C ASP A 750 -6.83 -8.45 -19.23
N VAL A 751 -6.78 -8.49 -17.90
CA VAL A 751 -5.57 -8.16 -17.13
C VAL A 751 -4.60 -9.34 -17.32
N SER A 752 -4.15 -9.58 -18.56
CA SER A 752 -3.05 -10.48 -18.83
C SER A 752 -1.76 -9.76 -18.44
N LEU A 753 -1.44 -9.76 -17.15
CA LEU A 753 -0.14 -9.30 -16.65
C LEU A 753 1.01 -10.22 -17.12
N LEU A 754 0.66 -11.40 -17.66
CA LEU A 754 1.54 -12.31 -18.38
C LEU A 754 1.15 -12.31 -19.86
N ALA A 755 1.45 -11.23 -20.58
CA ALA A 755 1.58 -11.38 -22.03
C ALA A 755 2.94 -12.05 -22.28
N PRO A 756 3.01 -13.23 -22.92
CA PRO A 756 4.28 -13.67 -23.49
C PRO A 756 4.69 -12.57 -24.46
N ARG A 757 5.89 -12.01 -24.27
CA ARG A 757 6.49 -11.15 -25.27
C ARG A 757 6.31 -11.88 -26.59
N ARG A 758 5.61 -11.26 -27.56
CA ARG A 758 5.86 -11.55 -28.97
C ARG A 758 7.38 -11.56 -29.07
N GLU A 759 7.97 -12.71 -29.35
CA GLU A 759 9.37 -12.80 -29.70
C GLU A 759 9.60 -11.65 -30.67
N ALA A 760 10.42 -10.69 -30.26
CA ALA A 760 10.89 -9.71 -31.20
C ALA A 760 11.55 -10.54 -32.29
N ARG A 761 10.97 -10.54 -33.50
CA ARG A 761 11.64 -11.02 -34.71
C ARG A 761 12.87 -10.13 -34.93
N CYS A 762 13.88 -10.31 -34.09
CA CYS A 762 15.21 -9.76 -34.26
C CYS A 762 15.97 -10.78 -35.08
N CYS A 763 15.77 -10.77 -36.40
CA CYS A 763 16.72 -11.25 -37.42
C CYS A 763 16.06 -11.18 -38.81
N GLU A 764 15.70 -9.97 -39.27
CA GLU A 764 15.61 -9.69 -40.71
C GLU A 764 16.12 -8.28 -40.96
N THR A 765 17.41 -8.04 -40.74
CA THR A 765 18.14 -6.95 -41.40
C THR A 765 19.62 -7.31 -41.43
N THR A 766 20.15 -7.43 -42.65
CA THR A 766 21.57 -7.54 -42.95
C THR A 766 22.25 -6.19 -42.72
N ALA A 767 22.62 -5.89 -41.48
CA ALA A 767 23.67 -4.94 -41.15
C ALA A 767 24.02 -5.16 -39.68
N GLY A 768 25.19 -5.76 -39.44
CA GLY A 768 25.70 -5.95 -38.09
C GLY A 768 26.07 -4.59 -37.50
N GLU A 769 25.46 -4.26 -36.37
CA GLU A 769 25.99 -3.38 -35.31
C GLU A 769 24.91 -3.27 -34.22
N CYS A 770 25.07 -4.01 -33.12
CA CYS A 770 24.34 -3.78 -31.87
C CYS A 770 25.34 -3.82 -30.71
N HIS A 771 25.44 -2.69 -30.01
CA HIS A 771 26.08 -2.55 -28.70
C HIS A 771 25.09 -2.83 -27.57
#